data_AF-A0A397E1V8-F1
#
_entry.id   AF-A0A397E1V8-F1
#
_cell.length_a   1.000
_cell.length_b   1.000
_cell.length_c   1.000
_cell.angle_alpha   90.00
_cell.angle_beta   90.00
_cell.angle_gamma   90.00
#
_symmetry.space_group_name_H-M   'P 1'
#
loop_
_entity.id
_entity.type
_entity.pdbx_description
1 polymer ?
#
loop_
_entity_poly.entity_id
_entity_poly.type
_entity_poly.pdbx_seq_one_letter_code
_entity_poly.pdbx_strand_id
1 'polypeptide(L)'
;MQSWNKFCMQGGFIEVSAKLPGAINNVPDAEHKSVTMNPNAVGEYTDPGTKVKRVVTPQDRIIDGGYYPTWPGIWLLGNLGRALFAASTTRMWPWSYDECDPDLLDLAPHQVISACNATPGFGLNPNQGRGAPEIDILEGGGAAISSSIQLAPGMPDNYRRIPVGLPDEEPWGLNKYCVYGKGCKTPGANIADIPTSAFASRGHKSWYQGLKYAANNRCRPLDEEKQNYDQVYNFVKIGNLYKNVFDKEQMSASRDAHADLGLIDGKGPGHWGINSNGTCFPVSNGYIGAYLCDPDAKNPKCEAPRRDGVADTNQMPKFEYQMDAISANWDIGHEAYTTFYKYQVEWYDVIMCFDDVKGSRHACRVVGNKTTNDGYIRWSLDGSPLFEIPATVLTSPPQRPEGSTASKNPVKVMIEEPMYIIFNVALAKAWGTTPPNIDVGPCRGNATHPPRNSWDYNKSNNICDSFPMYMEIDYIRVYQDTRTMHVGCDPPSHPTKEWIDGHIEWYTNANNPMIRVAGRASCHSDDDCTTDNIVVPPTGRCHNRRCECVQGFGGPRCTKFINIDTEASYGPSSVYPILLLVLSGAAVTYSQIRRRRWLHRVTTIAEANAGGATALSPPPTTSKPRRSGGDGDEDDDDVMASPVVAGIRRYYGPAHQSATGGQASTMA
;
A
#
# COMPACT_ATOMS: atom_id res chain seq x y z
N MET A 1 -0.08 -9.75 -18.24
CA MET A 1 -1.27 -10.34 -17.57
C MET A 1 -1.24 -9.86 -16.13
N GLN A 2 -2.23 -9.11 -15.66
CA GLN A 2 -2.32 -8.67 -14.26
C GLN A 2 -3.47 -9.43 -13.60
N SER A 3 -3.21 -10.05 -12.44
CA SER A 3 -4.22 -10.76 -11.67
C SER A 3 -5.10 -9.79 -10.88
N TRP A 4 -6.39 -10.09 -10.73
CA TRP A 4 -7.27 -9.40 -9.79
C TRP A 4 -7.55 -10.33 -8.60
N ASN A 5 -6.57 -10.43 -7.71
CA ASN A 5 -6.67 -11.26 -6.51
C ASN A 5 -7.26 -10.43 -5.38
N LYS A 6 -8.48 -10.74 -4.92
CA LYS A 6 -9.18 -9.98 -3.87
C LYS A 6 -8.71 -10.33 -2.45
N PHE A 7 -7.41 -10.33 -2.21
CA PHE A 7 -6.89 -10.16 -0.86
C PHE A 7 -6.73 -8.66 -0.64
N CYS A 8 -7.66 -8.05 0.11
CA CYS A 8 -7.62 -6.62 0.40
C CYS A 8 -7.34 -6.34 1.87
N MET A 9 -6.74 -5.18 2.12
CA MET A 9 -6.41 -4.67 3.45
C MET A 9 -6.55 -3.14 3.48
N GLN A 10 -6.85 -2.61 4.67
CA GLN A 10 -6.82 -1.17 4.96
C GLN A 10 -5.71 -0.88 5.97
N GLY A 11 -4.67 -0.17 5.55
CA GLY A 11 -3.51 0.09 6.39
C GLY A 11 -2.74 -1.18 6.77
N GLY A 12 -1.62 -0.99 7.45
CA GLY A 12 -0.77 -2.03 8.00
C GLY A 12 0.64 -1.98 7.45
N PHE A 13 1.32 -3.10 7.60
CA PHE A 13 2.69 -3.30 7.14
C PHE A 13 2.73 -4.47 6.15
N ILE A 14 3.29 -4.22 4.97
CA ILE A 14 3.55 -5.21 3.94
C ILE A 14 5.06 -5.34 3.79
N GLU A 15 5.53 -6.59 3.79
CA GLU A 15 6.90 -6.93 3.42
C GLU A 15 6.86 -7.92 2.25
N VAL A 16 7.56 -7.58 1.17
CA VAL A 16 7.72 -8.45 0.01
C VAL A 16 9.21 -8.76 -0.16
N SER A 17 9.55 -10.04 -0.09
CA SER A 17 10.90 -10.52 -0.39
C SER A 17 10.97 -10.90 -1.86
N ALA A 18 11.65 -10.09 -2.66
CA ALA A 18 11.67 -10.24 -4.12
C ALA A 18 13.06 -10.01 -4.73
N LYS A 19 13.28 -10.61 -5.89
CA LYS A 19 14.45 -10.44 -6.75
C LYS A 19 13.99 -9.97 -8.13
N LEU A 20 14.61 -8.91 -8.64
CA LEU A 20 14.17 -8.25 -9.87
C LEU A 20 14.72 -8.95 -11.14
N PRO A 21 13.99 -8.88 -12.27
CA PRO A 21 14.41 -9.42 -13.56
C PRO A 21 15.53 -8.60 -14.21
N GLY A 22 16.55 -9.26 -14.76
CA GLY A 22 17.63 -8.61 -15.52
C GLY A 22 18.57 -9.59 -16.21
N ALA A 23 19.41 -9.08 -17.12
CA ALA A 23 20.47 -9.84 -17.80
C ALA A 23 21.66 -10.06 -16.86
N ILE A 24 21.49 -10.98 -15.90
CA ILE A 24 22.43 -11.21 -14.79
C ILE A 24 23.21 -12.52 -14.91
N ASN A 25 22.90 -13.35 -15.90
CA ASN A 25 23.46 -14.70 -15.99
C ASN A 25 24.95 -14.68 -16.37
N ASN A 26 25.84 -14.82 -15.38
CA ASN A 26 27.29 -14.76 -15.58
C ASN A 26 27.95 -16.13 -15.83
N VAL A 27 27.17 -17.21 -15.84
CA VAL A 27 27.61 -18.58 -16.18
C VAL A 27 26.56 -19.25 -17.06
N PRO A 28 26.92 -20.01 -18.12
CA PRO A 28 25.90 -20.66 -18.94
C PRO A 28 25.03 -21.63 -18.14
N ASP A 29 23.72 -21.63 -18.41
CA ASP A 29 22.76 -22.57 -17.84
C ASP A 29 21.89 -23.23 -18.94
N ALA A 30 20.93 -24.06 -18.55
CA ALA A 30 20.08 -24.80 -19.49
C ALA A 30 19.14 -23.90 -20.33
N GLU A 31 18.76 -22.75 -19.79
CA GLU A 31 17.90 -21.73 -20.40
C GLU A 31 18.71 -20.65 -21.12
N HIS A 32 19.80 -20.19 -20.50
CA HIS A 32 20.68 -19.12 -20.94
C HIS A 32 22.08 -19.64 -21.27
N LYS A 33 22.30 -19.97 -22.54
CA LYS A 33 23.60 -20.52 -23.01
C LYS A 33 24.72 -19.47 -23.09
N SER A 34 24.36 -18.20 -23.24
CA SER A 34 25.31 -17.09 -23.35
C SER A 34 25.60 -16.49 -21.97
N VAL A 35 26.86 -16.13 -21.73
CA VAL A 35 27.26 -15.34 -20.55
C VAL A 35 26.93 -13.87 -20.81
N THR A 36 26.30 -13.20 -19.85
CA THR A 36 25.97 -11.78 -19.93
C THR A 36 27.23 -10.90 -20.05
N MET A 37 27.11 -9.82 -20.82
CA MET A 37 28.10 -8.73 -20.93
C MET A 37 27.80 -7.59 -19.95
N ASN A 38 26.79 -7.76 -19.08
CA ASN A 38 26.40 -6.79 -18.08
C ASN A 38 27.57 -6.51 -17.12
N PRO A 39 28.11 -5.28 -17.04
CA PRO A 39 29.29 -4.99 -16.23
C PRO A 39 29.05 -5.22 -14.73
N ASN A 40 27.82 -5.01 -14.27
CA ASN A 40 27.45 -5.25 -12.87
C ASN A 40 27.41 -6.76 -12.52
N ALA A 41 27.12 -7.63 -13.50
CA ALA A 41 27.10 -9.09 -13.30
C ALA A 41 28.48 -9.73 -13.52
N VAL A 42 29.28 -9.17 -14.44
CA VAL A 42 30.66 -9.60 -14.70
C VAL A 42 31.61 -9.10 -13.60
N GLY A 43 31.27 -8.02 -12.89
CA GLY A 43 32.06 -7.47 -11.80
C GLY A 43 33.20 -6.55 -12.26
N GLU A 44 33.18 -6.12 -13.52
CA GLU A 44 34.22 -5.25 -14.09
C GLU A 44 33.61 -4.29 -15.12
N TYR A 45 34.13 -3.07 -15.16
CA TYR A 45 33.75 -2.06 -16.13
C TYR A 45 34.99 -1.30 -16.63
N THR A 46 35.07 -1.10 -17.94
CA THR A 46 36.09 -0.25 -18.55
C THR A 46 35.42 1.02 -19.05
N ASP A 47 35.82 2.15 -18.50
CA ASP A 47 35.29 3.45 -18.91
C ASP A 47 35.62 3.72 -20.38
N PRO A 48 34.63 4.00 -21.24
CA PRO A 48 34.88 4.16 -22.67
C PRO A 48 35.71 5.39 -23.00
N GLY A 49 35.70 6.44 -22.17
CA GLY A 49 36.44 7.68 -22.39
C GLY A 49 37.88 7.62 -21.89
N THR A 50 38.06 7.21 -20.63
CA THR A 50 39.37 7.17 -19.96
C THR A 50 40.11 5.85 -20.15
N LYS A 51 39.42 4.80 -20.62
CA LYS A 51 39.92 3.41 -20.73
C LYS A 51 40.35 2.79 -19.40
N VAL A 52 40.01 3.42 -18.28
CA VAL A 52 40.32 2.90 -16.95
C VAL A 52 39.37 1.75 -16.63
N LYS A 53 39.95 0.61 -16.24
CA LYS A 53 39.23 -0.55 -15.75
C LYS A 53 38.98 -0.40 -14.24
N ARG A 54 37.75 -0.66 -13.80
CA ARG A 54 37.37 -0.70 -12.38
C ARG A 54 36.66 -2.00 -12.04
N VAL A 55 36.89 -2.47 -10.81
CA VAL A 55 36.09 -3.54 -10.20
C VAL A 55 34.73 -2.98 -9.83
N VAL A 56 33.69 -3.73 -10.14
CA VAL A 56 32.28 -3.41 -9.85
C VAL A 56 31.78 -4.41 -8.83
N THR A 57 31.30 -3.93 -7.69
CA THR A 57 30.71 -4.76 -6.64
C THR A 57 29.18 -4.77 -6.74
N PRO A 58 28.49 -5.73 -6.08
CA PRO A 58 27.04 -5.77 -6.11
C PRO A 58 26.34 -4.51 -5.57
N GLN A 59 27.01 -3.76 -4.68
CA GLN A 59 26.52 -2.51 -4.07
C GLN A 59 26.81 -1.28 -4.92
N ASP A 60 27.62 -1.40 -5.97
CA ASP A 60 27.79 -0.32 -6.93
C ASP A 60 26.49 -0.11 -7.71
N ARG A 61 26.16 1.16 -7.97
CA ARG A 61 25.01 1.56 -8.76
C ARG A 61 25.04 0.87 -10.14
N ILE A 62 23.87 0.64 -10.71
CA ILE A 62 23.77 0.09 -12.07
C ILE A 62 24.49 1.01 -13.06
N ILE A 63 25.42 0.43 -13.82
CA ILE A 63 26.27 1.15 -14.76
C ILE A 63 25.57 1.33 -16.12
N ASP A 64 24.84 0.30 -16.56
CA ASP A 64 24.20 0.28 -17.86
C ASP A 64 22.79 -0.32 -17.73
N GLY A 65 21.80 0.58 -17.68
CA GLY A 65 20.38 0.21 -17.55
C GLY A 65 19.86 -0.65 -18.71
N GLY A 66 20.55 -0.68 -19.86
CA GLY A 66 20.13 -1.48 -21.02
C GLY A 66 20.10 -2.98 -20.77
N TYR A 67 20.86 -3.48 -19.78
CA TYR A 67 20.83 -4.89 -19.36
C TYR A 67 19.64 -5.25 -18.47
N TYR A 68 18.77 -4.30 -18.17
CA TYR A 68 17.60 -4.47 -17.30
C TYR A 68 16.36 -3.91 -18.01
N PRO A 69 15.97 -4.49 -19.16
CA PRO A 69 15.01 -3.90 -20.09
C PRO A 69 13.54 -4.00 -19.63
N THR A 70 13.28 -4.50 -18.43
CA THR A 70 11.94 -4.78 -17.90
C THR A 70 11.54 -3.82 -16.78
N TRP A 71 10.24 -3.62 -16.61
CA TRP A 71 9.63 -2.82 -15.56
C TRP A 71 8.88 -3.72 -14.58
N PRO A 72 9.56 -4.25 -13.54
CA PRO A 72 8.89 -4.97 -12.47
C PRO A 72 8.07 -3.99 -11.60
N GLY A 73 6.90 -4.45 -11.18
CA GLY A 73 5.99 -3.68 -10.34
C GLY A 73 5.39 -4.56 -9.25
N ILE A 74 5.38 -4.02 -8.03
CA ILE A 74 4.68 -4.53 -6.85
C ILE A 74 3.95 -3.33 -6.25
N TRP A 75 2.63 -3.32 -6.37
CA TRP A 75 1.83 -2.14 -6.09
C TRP A 75 0.44 -2.52 -5.60
N LEU A 76 -0.27 -1.56 -5.03
CA LEU A 76 -1.63 -1.71 -4.54
C LEU A 76 -2.57 -0.78 -5.28
N LEU A 77 -3.79 -1.26 -5.52
CA LEU A 77 -4.88 -0.45 -6.05
C LEU A 77 -6.09 -0.53 -5.13
N GLY A 78 -6.76 0.60 -4.89
CA GLY A 78 -8.04 0.62 -4.19
C GLY A 78 -9.07 -0.29 -4.87
N ASN A 79 -9.79 -1.09 -4.09
CA ASN A 79 -10.61 -2.20 -4.58
C ASN A 79 -11.81 -1.78 -5.46
N LEU A 80 -12.18 -0.50 -5.44
CA LEU A 80 -13.18 0.06 -6.36
C LEU A 80 -12.68 0.14 -7.81
N GLY A 81 -11.37 0.08 -8.06
CA GLY A 81 -10.78 -0.01 -9.39
C GLY A 81 -10.28 -1.42 -9.69
N ARG A 82 -10.25 -1.79 -10.98
CA ARG A 82 -9.54 -2.97 -11.47
C ARG A 82 -8.58 -2.54 -12.58
N ALA A 83 -7.30 -2.80 -12.37
CA ALA A 83 -6.27 -2.54 -13.37
C ALA A 83 -6.61 -3.19 -14.72
N LEU A 84 -6.35 -2.46 -15.82
CA LEU A 84 -6.70 -2.82 -17.21
C LEU A 84 -8.20 -2.78 -17.56
N PHE A 85 -9.07 -2.38 -16.64
CA PHE A 85 -10.50 -2.21 -16.88
C PHE A 85 -10.90 -0.73 -16.74
N ALA A 86 -10.79 0.01 -17.85
CA ALA A 86 -11.01 1.46 -17.88
C ALA A 86 -12.36 1.88 -17.30
N ALA A 87 -13.43 1.13 -17.55
CA ALA A 87 -14.76 1.43 -16.98
C ALA A 87 -14.77 1.45 -15.44
N SER A 88 -13.93 0.65 -14.78
CA SER A 88 -13.80 0.64 -13.31
C SER A 88 -12.80 1.67 -12.77
N THR A 89 -11.90 2.20 -13.60
CA THR A 89 -10.85 3.13 -13.15
C THR A 89 -11.11 4.57 -13.56
N THR A 90 -11.81 4.82 -14.66
CA THR A 90 -12.20 6.16 -15.09
C THR A 90 -12.97 6.88 -13.99
N ARG A 91 -12.53 8.10 -13.62
CA ARG A 91 -13.15 8.92 -12.56
C ARG A 91 -13.19 8.26 -11.17
N MET A 92 -12.48 7.15 -11.00
CA MET A 92 -12.35 6.39 -9.75
C MET A 92 -10.88 6.39 -9.31
N TRP A 93 -9.97 6.05 -10.21
CA TRP A 93 -8.53 6.19 -10.03
C TRP A 93 -8.08 7.62 -10.35
N PRO A 94 -7.17 8.23 -9.56
CA PRO A 94 -6.69 7.80 -8.25
C PRO A 94 -7.33 8.62 -7.12
N TRP A 95 -8.67 8.75 -7.10
CA TRP A 95 -9.35 9.66 -6.17
C TRP A 95 -9.14 9.29 -4.69
N SER A 96 -8.83 10.32 -3.88
CA SER A 96 -8.60 10.29 -2.43
C SER A 96 -9.16 11.57 -1.80
N TYR A 97 -10.45 11.83 -2.03
CA TYR A 97 -11.14 13.07 -1.68
C TYR A 97 -12.54 12.77 -1.15
N ASP A 98 -12.86 13.37 0.00
CA ASP A 98 -14.07 13.09 0.78
C ASP A 98 -14.76 14.40 1.21
N GLU A 99 -14.73 15.45 0.40
CA GLU A 99 -15.37 16.73 0.73
C GLU A 99 -16.37 17.17 -0.34
N CYS A 100 -17.45 17.81 0.12
CA CYS A 100 -18.35 18.59 -0.73
C CYS A 100 -18.11 20.08 -0.47
N ASP A 101 -16.96 20.56 -0.92
CA ASP A 101 -16.51 21.94 -0.70
C ASP A 101 -17.22 22.89 -1.70
N PRO A 102 -17.96 23.91 -1.23
CA PRO A 102 -18.62 24.90 -2.10
C PRO A 102 -17.66 25.62 -3.05
N ASP A 103 -16.39 25.80 -2.67
CA ASP A 103 -15.37 26.45 -3.50
C ASP A 103 -14.81 25.54 -4.60
N LEU A 104 -15.09 24.23 -4.55
CA LEU A 104 -14.53 23.19 -5.42
C LEU A 104 -15.63 22.26 -5.97
N LEU A 105 -16.87 22.76 -6.10
CA LEU A 105 -18.00 21.98 -6.63
C LEU A 105 -17.79 21.53 -8.07
N ASP A 106 -16.89 22.16 -8.82
CA ASP A 106 -16.48 21.76 -10.16
C ASP A 106 -15.75 20.42 -10.19
N LEU A 107 -15.21 19.95 -9.06
CA LEU A 107 -14.56 18.63 -8.95
C LEU A 107 -15.56 17.48 -8.85
N ALA A 108 -16.73 17.71 -8.26
CA ALA A 108 -17.71 16.65 -7.97
C ALA A 108 -18.16 15.85 -9.21
N PRO A 109 -18.41 16.48 -10.39
CA PRO A 109 -18.72 15.75 -11.62
C PRO A 109 -17.57 14.88 -12.15
N HIS A 110 -16.35 14.98 -11.63
CA HIS A 110 -15.18 14.22 -12.08
C HIS A 110 -14.85 13.02 -11.19
N GLN A 111 -15.44 12.93 -10.00
CA GLN A 111 -15.37 11.76 -9.12
C GLN A 111 -16.67 10.95 -9.24
N VAL A 112 -16.60 9.62 -9.44
CA VAL A 112 -17.83 8.81 -9.57
C VAL A 112 -18.59 8.74 -8.24
N ILE A 113 -17.87 8.48 -7.15
CA ILE A 113 -18.44 8.40 -5.80
C ILE A 113 -17.99 9.66 -5.07
N SER A 114 -18.84 10.69 -5.09
CA SER A 114 -18.55 12.01 -4.53
C SER A 114 -19.25 12.21 -3.17
N ALA A 115 -18.57 12.90 -2.26
CA ALA A 115 -19.15 13.31 -0.98
C ALA A 115 -20.34 14.27 -1.11
N CYS A 116 -20.57 14.87 -2.28
CA CYS A 116 -21.77 15.68 -2.54
C CYS A 116 -23.04 14.84 -2.76
N ASN A 117 -22.94 13.50 -2.81
CA ASN A 117 -24.07 12.63 -3.02
C ASN A 117 -24.57 12.01 -1.70
N ALA A 118 -25.73 12.45 -1.24
CA ALA A 118 -26.39 11.92 -0.04
C ALA A 118 -27.03 10.54 -0.24
N THR A 119 -27.20 10.09 -1.49
CA THR A 119 -27.85 8.81 -1.83
C THR A 119 -27.08 8.09 -2.93
N PRO A 120 -25.85 7.60 -2.66
CA PRO A 120 -25.00 6.97 -3.69
C PRO A 120 -25.53 5.60 -4.16
N GLY A 121 -26.36 4.93 -3.36
CA GLY A 121 -26.86 3.59 -3.66
C GLY A 121 -25.79 2.50 -3.50
N PHE A 122 -26.13 1.26 -3.88
CA PHE A 122 -25.21 0.11 -3.91
C PHE A 122 -24.38 -0.10 -2.63
N GLY A 123 -25.02 0.03 -1.47
CA GLY A 123 -24.40 -0.16 -0.16
C GLY A 123 -23.38 0.90 0.24
N LEU A 124 -23.15 1.94 -0.57
CA LEU A 124 -22.21 3.01 -0.27
C LEU A 124 -22.74 3.95 0.82
N ASN A 125 -21.83 4.51 1.62
CA ASN A 125 -22.18 5.45 2.68
C ASN A 125 -22.61 6.82 2.10
N PRO A 126 -23.69 7.43 2.60
CA PRO A 126 -24.09 8.80 2.25
C PRO A 126 -22.98 9.83 2.49
N ASN A 127 -22.82 10.77 1.56
CA ASN A 127 -21.87 11.89 1.66
C ASN A 127 -20.41 11.48 1.88
N GLN A 128 -20.02 10.30 1.38
CA GLN A 128 -18.65 9.82 1.42
C GLN A 128 -18.06 9.82 0.01
N GLY A 129 -17.02 10.60 -0.21
CA GLY A 129 -16.21 10.58 -1.43
C GLY A 129 -15.23 9.41 -1.39
N ARG A 130 -15.20 8.64 -2.47
CA ARG A 130 -14.44 7.38 -2.56
C ARG A 130 -13.68 7.29 -3.87
N GLY A 131 -12.74 6.36 -3.96
CA GLY A 131 -11.93 6.19 -5.17
C GLY A 131 -11.11 4.91 -5.19
N ALA A 132 -10.13 4.90 -6.08
CA ALA A 132 -9.16 3.83 -6.21
C ALA A 132 -7.74 4.42 -6.26
N PRO A 133 -7.22 4.95 -5.14
CA PRO A 133 -5.84 5.42 -5.07
C PRO A 133 -4.86 4.27 -5.30
N GLU A 134 -3.62 4.61 -5.57
CA GLU A 134 -2.56 3.65 -5.88
C GLU A 134 -1.36 3.88 -4.96
N ILE A 135 -0.72 2.77 -4.55
CA ILE A 135 0.52 2.76 -3.77
C ILE A 135 1.51 1.83 -4.48
N ASP A 136 2.63 2.38 -4.93
CA ASP A 136 3.73 1.58 -5.46
C ASP A 136 4.69 1.22 -4.34
N ILE A 137 4.69 -0.05 -3.90
CA ILE A 137 5.74 -0.57 -2.99
C ILE A 137 7.08 -0.49 -3.72
N LEU A 138 7.09 -0.98 -4.95
CA LEU A 138 8.19 -0.91 -5.88
C LEU A 138 7.59 -0.78 -7.27
N GLU A 139 7.96 0.27 -8.00
CA GLU A 139 7.66 0.36 -9.41
C GLU A 139 8.88 0.91 -10.15
N GLY A 140 9.47 0.11 -11.03
CA GLY A 140 10.67 0.49 -11.75
C GLY A 140 11.70 -0.60 -11.85
N GLY A 141 12.61 -0.44 -12.80
CA GLY A 141 13.69 -1.37 -13.09
C GLY A 141 14.86 -0.62 -13.74
N GLY A 142 15.91 -1.33 -14.08
CA GLY A 142 17.17 -0.69 -14.46
C GLY A 142 17.89 -0.10 -13.26
N ALA A 143 18.18 1.20 -13.32
CA ALA A 143 19.07 1.83 -12.36
C ALA A 143 18.38 2.33 -11.09
N ALA A 144 17.06 2.47 -11.10
CA ALA A 144 16.31 3.04 -9.98
C ALA A 144 14.92 2.39 -9.82
N ILE A 145 14.42 2.44 -8.60
CA ILE A 145 13.05 2.05 -8.25
C ILE A 145 12.30 3.31 -7.83
N SER A 146 11.03 3.41 -8.23
CA SER A 146 10.10 4.41 -7.73
C SER A 146 9.29 3.85 -6.57
N SER A 147 9.10 4.69 -5.56
CA SER A 147 8.16 4.49 -4.47
C SER A 147 7.17 5.65 -4.51
N SER A 148 5.88 5.35 -4.63
CA SER A 148 4.91 6.39 -4.92
C SER A 148 3.50 6.16 -4.40
N ILE A 149 2.75 7.27 -4.34
CA ILE A 149 1.29 7.25 -4.37
C ILE A 149 0.77 8.16 -5.47
N GLN A 150 -0.35 7.76 -6.06
CA GLN A 150 -1.12 8.52 -7.02
C GLN A 150 -2.42 8.96 -6.33
N LEU A 151 -2.76 10.25 -6.47
CA LEU A 151 -3.88 10.87 -5.76
C LEU A 151 -4.63 11.87 -6.65
N ALA A 152 -5.94 11.95 -6.49
CA ALA A 152 -6.79 12.98 -7.07
C ALA A 152 -7.78 13.52 -6.03
N PRO A 153 -8.19 14.79 -6.14
CA PRO A 153 -7.84 15.78 -7.17
C PRO A 153 -6.43 16.34 -6.95
N GLY A 154 -5.63 16.44 -8.00
CA GLY A 154 -4.28 17.00 -7.92
C GLY A 154 -4.28 18.51 -7.67
N MET A 155 -3.13 19.04 -7.25
CA MET A 155 -3.00 20.48 -6.96
C MET A 155 -3.28 21.38 -8.18
N PRO A 156 -3.98 22.51 -8.04
CA PRO A 156 -4.10 23.50 -9.11
C PRO A 156 -2.74 24.06 -9.56
N ASP A 157 -2.67 24.64 -10.77
CA ASP A 157 -1.41 25.08 -11.40
C ASP A 157 -0.61 26.08 -10.54
N ASN A 158 -1.30 26.96 -9.80
CA ASN A 158 -0.65 27.95 -8.95
C ASN A 158 0.14 27.32 -7.79
N TYR A 159 -0.03 26.03 -7.50
CA TYR A 159 0.77 25.29 -6.52
C TYR A 159 1.79 24.35 -7.16
N ARG A 160 1.85 24.25 -8.49
CA ARG A 160 2.79 23.35 -9.20
C ARG A 160 4.08 24.10 -9.56
N ARG A 161 5.09 23.38 -10.03
CA ARG A 161 6.32 23.97 -10.59
C ARG A 161 6.01 24.95 -11.72
N ILE A 162 6.92 25.88 -11.99
CA ILE A 162 6.81 26.73 -13.17
C ILE A 162 6.89 25.82 -14.42
N PRO A 163 5.96 25.92 -15.38
CA PRO A 163 6.03 25.12 -16.60
C PRO A 163 7.35 25.36 -17.34
N VAL A 164 7.89 24.32 -17.98
CA VAL A 164 9.01 24.49 -18.91
C VAL A 164 8.55 25.43 -20.03
N GLY A 165 9.38 26.41 -20.40
CA GLY A 165 9.07 27.34 -21.50
C GLY A 165 8.77 26.60 -22.82
N LEU A 166 8.00 27.24 -23.71
CA LEU A 166 7.65 26.68 -25.02
C LEU A 166 8.91 26.45 -25.91
N PRO A 167 8.84 25.56 -26.92
CA PRO A 167 9.99 25.03 -27.66
C PRO A 167 10.81 26.03 -28.49
N ASP A 168 10.44 27.30 -28.57
CA ASP A 168 11.01 28.25 -29.54
C ASP A 168 12.37 28.85 -29.12
N GLU A 169 12.91 28.50 -27.95
CA GLU A 169 14.23 28.95 -27.48
C GLU A 169 15.38 27.95 -27.74
N GLU A 170 15.10 26.75 -28.27
CA GLU A 170 16.12 25.71 -28.53
C GLU A 170 15.88 25.01 -29.89
N PRO A 171 16.81 25.07 -30.87
CA PRO A 171 16.64 24.53 -32.23
C PRO A 171 16.46 23.00 -32.34
N TRP A 172 16.36 22.28 -31.22
CA TRP A 172 16.41 20.82 -31.18
C TRP A 172 15.39 20.17 -30.25
N GLY A 173 14.14 20.66 -30.11
CA GLY A 173 13.01 19.85 -29.58
C GLY A 173 13.19 19.20 -28.20
N LEU A 174 14.25 19.55 -27.48
CA LEU A 174 14.57 19.22 -26.10
C LEU A 174 14.04 20.43 -25.32
N ASN A 175 13.24 20.30 -24.26
CA ASN A 175 13.50 19.33 -23.24
C ASN A 175 12.35 19.35 -22.21
N LYS A 176 11.06 19.15 -22.57
CA LYS A 176 10.02 19.00 -21.51
C LYS A 176 10.35 17.89 -20.50
N TYR A 177 11.22 16.95 -20.91
CA TYR A 177 11.78 15.87 -20.10
C TYR A 177 12.99 16.28 -19.23
N CYS A 178 13.49 17.52 -19.28
CA CYS A 178 14.60 18.00 -18.44
C CYS A 178 14.27 17.90 -16.95
N VAL A 179 12.97 17.95 -16.63
CA VAL A 179 12.44 17.88 -15.27
C VAL A 179 12.79 16.57 -14.56
N TYR A 180 13.03 15.49 -15.32
CA TYR A 180 13.43 14.19 -14.78
C TYR A 180 14.90 14.21 -14.34
N GLY A 181 15.78 14.87 -15.10
CA GLY A 181 17.18 15.10 -14.73
C GLY A 181 17.41 16.27 -13.79
N LYS A 182 16.37 17.10 -13.54
CA LYS A 182 16.46 18.42 -12.87
C LYS A 182 17.43 19.38 -13.58
N GLY A 183 17.51 19.28 -14.92
CA GLY A 183 18.43 20.03 -15.77
C GLY A 183 17.77 21.14 -16.60
N CYS A 184 16.53 21.52 -16.29
CA CYS A 184 15.81 22.57 -17.01
C CYS A 184 16.47 23.92 -16.84
N LYS A 185 16.53 24.72 -17.90
CA LYS A 185 17.03 26.09 -17.87
C LYS A 185 16.01 27.07 -17.27
N THR A 186 14.71 26.83 -17.50
CA THR A 186 13.63 27.66 -16.95
C THR A 186 13.66 27.68 -15.41
N PRO A 187 13.81 28.85 -14.78
CA PRO A 187 13.74 28.98 -13.33
C PRO A 187 12.42 28.44 -12.76
N GLY A 188 12.49 27.56 -11.77
CA GLY A 188 11.30 27.00 -11.11
C GLY A 188 10.70 25.76 -11.76
N ALA A 189 11.25 25.31 -12.90
CA ALA A 189 10.76 24.12 -13.59
C ALA A 189 11.33 22.81 -13.01
N ASN A 190 12.52 22.84 -12.42
CA ASN A 190 13.15 21.65 -11.87
C ASN A 190 12.53 21.21 -10.55
N ILE A 191 12.44 22.15 -9.60
CA ILE A 191 12.08 21.90 -8.21
C ILE A 191 11.08 23.00 -7.79
N ALA A 192 10.02 22.62 -7.09
CA ALA A 192 9.03 23.59 -6.61
C ALA A 192 9.68 24.55 -5.60
N ASP A 193 9.34 25.83 -5.69
CA ASP A 193 9.91 26.91 -4.87
C ASP A 193 11.43 27.12 -5.00
N ILE A 194 12.10 26.56 -6.02
CA ILE A 194 13.52 26.80 -6.32
C ILE A 194 13.73 27.22 -7.79
N PRO A 195 14.39 28.36 -8.06
CA PRO A 195 14.87 29.32 -7.07
C PRO A 195 13.70 30.07 -6.41
N THR A 196 13.86 30.47 -5.14
CA THR A 196 12.81 31.15 -4.35
C THR A 196 12.23 32.36 -5.10
N SER A 197 13.06 33.08 -5.84
CA SER A 197 12.66 34.26 -6.63
C SER A 197 11.63 33.95 -7.73
N ALA A 198 11.63 32.74 -8.30
CA ALA A 198 10.69 32.35 -9.35
C ALA A 198 9.24 32.19 -8.85
N PHE A 199 9.06 32.04 -7.53
CA PHE A 199 7.75 31.81 -6.89
C PHE A 199 7.31 32.96 -5.98
N ALA A 200 8.14 34.00 -5.81
CA ALA A 200 7.93 35.08 -4.86
C ALA A 200 6.57 35.81 -5.03
N SER A 201 6.04 35.86 -6.25
CA SER A 201 4.76 36.51 -6.55
C SER A 201 3.53 35.75 -6.02
N ARG A 202 3.65 34.46 -5.66
CA ARG A 202 2.50 33.63 -5.26
C ARG A 202 1.99 33.94 -3.86
N GLY A 203 2.86 34.41 -2.96
CA GLY A 203 2.50 34.66 -1.55
C GLY A 203 2.14 33.40 -0.76
N HIS A 204 2.37 32.21 -1.32
CA HIS A 204 2.18 30.90 -0.69
C HIS A 204 3.22 29.91 -1.22
N LYS A 205 3.37 28.76 -0.53
CA LYS A 205 4.26 27.67 -0.95
C LYS A 205 3.66 26.85 -2.09
N SER A 206 4.52 26.18 -2.84
CA SER A 206 4.18 25.31 -3.94
C SER A 206 4.51 23.87 -3.59
N TRP A 207 3.70 22.94 -4.10
CA TRP A 207 3.83 21.49 -3.93
C TRP A 207 3.66 21.02 -2.48
N TYR A 208 3.79 19.71 -2.28
CA TYR A 208 3.68 19.06 -0.98
C TYR A 208 4.84 19.46 -0.05
N GLN A 209 4.56 19.63 1.24
CA GLN A 209 5.52 20.13 2.25
C GLN A 209 5.78 19.07 3.31
N GLY A 210 7.02 18.87 3.75
CA GLY A 210 7.35 17.95 4.85
C GLY A 210 7.46 16.48 4.43
N LEU A 211 7.71 16.21 3.15
CA LEU A 211 8.08 14.89 2.65
C LEU A 211 9.41 14.46 3.28
N LYS A 212 9.55 13.21 3.71
CA LYS A 212 10.76 12.74 4.39
C LYS A 212 11.50 11.71 3.55
N TYR A 213 12.82 11.86 3.46
CA TYR A 213 13.68 11.04 2.61
C TYR A 213 14.90 10.57 3.41
N ALA A 214 15.29 9.32 3.27
CA ALA A 214 16.43 8.76 3.99
C ALA A 214 17.31 7.94 3.04
N ALA A 215 18.60 7.88 3.36
CA ALA A 215 19.59 7.27 2.49
C ALA A 215 19.38 5.75 2.34
N ASN A 216 19.48 5.26 1.11
CA ASN A 216 19.66 3.83 0.84
C ASN A 216 21.13 3.46 1.13
N ASN A 217 21.39 3.05 2.38
CA ASN A 217 22.73 2.70 2.85
C ASN A 217 23.29 1.39 2.29
N ARG A 218 22.53 0.67 1.44
CA ARG A 218 23.03 -0.55 0.78
C ARG A 218 23.97 -0.24 -0.38
N CYS A 219 23.83 0.94 -0.99
CA CYS A 219 24.74 1.36 -2.03
C CYS A 219 26.12 1.71 -1.47
N ARG A 220 27.15 1.50 -2.29
CA ARG A 220 28.50 1.95 -1.96
C ARG A 220 28.54 3.47 -1.71
N PRO A 221 29.14 3.93 -0.59
CA PRO A 221 29.38 5.33 -0.32
C PRO A 221 30.28 6.01 -1.36
N LEU A 222 29.95 7.26 -1.69
CA LEU A 222 30.70 8.20 -2.51
C LEU A 222 30.90 9.49 -1.70
N ASP A 223 32.15 9.89 -1.48
CA ASP A 223 32.46 11.05 -0.65
C ASP A 223 31.91 12.36 -1.25
N GLU A 224 31.85 12.44 -2.57
CA GLU A 224 31.28 13.56 -3.32
C GLU A 224 29.77 13.75 -3.09
N GLU A 225 29.05 12.71 -2.66
CA GLU A 225 27.61 12.77 -2.36
C GLU A 225 27.31 13.11 -0.89
N LYS A 226 28.33 13.12 -0.02
CA LYS A 226 28.15 13.47 1.39
C LYS A 226 27.66 14.90 1.55
N GLN A 227 26.68 15.08 2.42
CA GLN A 227 26.15 16.37 2.85
C GLN A 227 26.45 16.63 4.32
N ASN A 228 26.63 17.91 4.64
CA ASN A 228 26.69 18.40 6.01
C ASN A 228 25.31 18.96 6.41
N TYR A 229 24.75 18.46 7.52
CA TYR A 229 23.43 18.87 8.00
C TYR A 229 23.36 20.38 8.28
N ASP A 230 24.28 20.93 9.08
CA ASP A 230 24.24 22.33 9.49
C ASP A 230 24.30 23.26 8.28
N GLN A 231 25.09 22.90 7.27
CA GLN A 231 25.19 23.66 6.02
C GLN A 231 23.85 23.72 5.29
N VAL A 232 23.24 22.56 5.00
CA VAL A 232 21.95 22.47 4.31
C VAL A 232 20.84 23.14 5.11
N TYR A 233 20.77 22.84 6.41
CA TYR A 233 19.76 23.39 7.31
C TYR A 233 19.81 24.92 7.36
N ASN A 234 21.00 25.52 7.44
CA ASN A 234 21.14 26.97 7.47
C ASN A 234 20.67 27.62 6.15
N PHE A 235 20.98 27.05 4.98
CA PHE A 235 20.49 27.57 3.70
C PHE A 235 18.97 27.47 3.57
N VAL A 236 18.39 26.30 3.90
CA VAL A 236 16.94 26.09 3.86
C VAL A 236 16.22 27.02 4.83
N LYS A 237 16.74 27.19 6.05
CA LYS A 237 16.17 28.09 7.08
C LYS A 237 16.22 29.56 6.68
N ILE A 238 17.29 30.01 6.02
CA ILE A 238 17.37 31.38 5.48
C ILE A 238 16.33 31.58 4.35
N GLY A 239 15.91 30.50 3.68
CA GLY A 239 14.91 30.53 2.61
C GLY A 239 15.43 31.12 1.30
N ASN A 240 16.74 31.34 1.18
CA ASN A 240 17.38 31.89 -0.01
C ASN A 240 17.98 30.79 -0.88
N LEU A 241 17.12 29.93 -1.44
CA LEU A 241 17.52 28.87 -2.37
C LEU A 241 17.53 29.47 -3.77
N TYR A 242 18.71 29.80 -4.30
CA TYR A 242 18.83 30.58 -5.54
C TYR A 242 19.38 29.78 -6.73
N LYS A 243 19.88 28.56 -6.50
CA LYS A 243 20.38 27.68 -7.57
C LYS A 243 19.21 27.00 -8.28
N ASN A 244 19.08 27.19 -9.59
CA ASN A 244 18.03 26.54 -10.38
C ASN A 244 18.25 25.02 -10.59
N VAL A 245 19.44 24.54 -10.27
CA VAL A 245 19.83 23.12 -10.33
C VAL A 245 20.18 22.63 -8.94
N PHE A 246 20.24 21.31 -8.76
CA PHE A 246 20.63 20.73 -7.49
C PHE A 246 22.01 21.23 -7.03
N ASP A 247 22.04 21.73 -5.80
CA ASP A 247 23.24 22.14 -5.10
C ASP A 247 23.20 21.49 -3.72
N LYS A 248 24.10 20.53 -3.49
CA LYS A 248 24.11 19.70 -2.28
C LYS A 248 24.36 20.49 -0.99
N GLU A 249 24.80 21.74 -1.08
CA GLU A 249 25.03 22.61 0.06
C GLU A 249 23.77 23.41 0.41
N GLN A 250 22.91 23.69 -0.58
CA GLN A 250 21.75 24.57 -0.41
C GLN A 250 20.46 23.81 -0.12
N MET A 251 20.33 22.54 -0.53
CA MET A 251 19.07 21.80 -0.43
C MET A 251 19.27 20.34 -0.04
N SER A 252 18.16 19.68 0.32
CA SER A 252 18.13 18.25 0.65
C SER A 252 18.71 17.38 -0.48
N ALA A 253 19.31 16.25 -0.14
CA ALA A 253 19.78 15.26 -1.12
C ALA A 253 18.64 14.73 -2.01
N SER A 254 17.39 14.81 -1.55
CA SER A 254 16.22 14.43 -2.35
C SER A 254 15.82 15.45 -3.40
N ARG A 255 16.52 16.59 -3.50
CA ARG A 255 16.23 17.67 -4.44
C ARG A 255 14.82 18.24 -4.23
N ASP A 256 14.42 18.33 -2.97
CA ASP A 256 13.13 18.85 -2.51
C ASP A 256 13.39 20.01 -1.53
N ALA A 257 12.85 21.19 -1.86
CA ALA A 257 13.00 22.41 -1.08
C ALA A 257 12.38 22.32 0.32
N HIS A 258 11.36 21.46 0.44
CA HIS A 258 10.49 21.37 1.61
C HIS A 258 10.57 19.99 2.26
N ALA A 259 11.65 19.25 1.97
CA ALA A 259 11.93 18.01 2.67
C ALA A 259 12.06 18.27 4.18
N ASP A 260 11.54 17.34 4.99
CA ASP A 260 11.81 17.32 6.42
C ASP A 260 13.32 17.11 6.65
N LEU A 261 13.91 17.91 7.54
CA LEU A 261 15.33 17.83 7.93
C LEU A 261 15.50 17.42 9.39
N GLY A 262 14.43 17.01 10.06
CA GLY A 262 14.43 16.56 11.45
C GLY A 262 15.13 15.22 11.63
N LEU A 263 15.25 14.80 12.88
CA LEU A 263 15.84 13.50 13.22
C LEU A 263 14.94 12.35 12.76
N ILE A 264 15.57 11.31 12.19
CA ILE A 264 14.89 10.05 11.85
C ILE A 264 14.38 9.42 13.14
N ASP A 265 13.05 9.26 13.23
CA ASP A 265 12.33 8.75 14.41
C ASP A 265 12.71 9.46 15.74
N GLY A 266 13.12 10.73 15.67
CA GLY A 266 13.47 11.55 16.84
C GLY A 266 14.70 11.07 17.62
N LYS A 267 15.54 10.20 17.05
CA LYS A 267 16.67 9.55 17.74
C LYS A 267 17.93 9.48 16.87
N GLY A 268 19.08 9.36 17.52
CA GLY A 268 20.36 9.16 16.84
C GLY A 268 20.82 10.39 16.03
N PRO A 269 21.89 10.24 15.21
CA PRO A 269 22.46 11.33 14.43
C PRO A 269 21.88 11.44 13.00
N GLY A 270 20.98 10.53 12.61
CA GLY A 270 20.41 10.50 11.27
C GLY A 270 19.36 11.59 11.09
N HIS A 271 19.47 12.37 10.03
CA HIS A 271 18.48 13.38 9.65
C HIS A 271 17.77 12.97 8.36
N TRP A 272 16.48 13.25 8.29
CA TRP A 272 15.75 13.22 7.02
C TRP A 272 16.34 14.24 6.04
N GLY A 273 16.24 13.96 4.75
CA GLY A 273 16.69 14.85 3.67
C GLY A 273 18.21 15.05 3.54
N ILE A 274 19.03 14.45 4.42
CA ILE A 274 20.49 14.62 4.42
C ILE A 274 21.21 13.31 4.09
N ASN A 275 22.08 13.34 3.09
CA ASN A 275 22.94 12.21 2.77
C ASN A 275 24.28 12.26 3.52
N SER A 276 24.26 12.01 4.84
CA SER A 276 25.49 12.05 5.67
C SER A 276 26.51 10.97 5.30
N ASN A 277 26.05 9.86 4.72
CA ASN A 277 26.90 8.71 4.38
C ASN A 277 27.43 8.76 2.94
N GLY A 278 26.84 9.58 2.05
CA GLY A 278 27.18 9.62 0.63
C GLY A 278 26.74 8.37 -0.13
N THR A 279 25.74 7.64 0.35
CA THR A 279 25.19 6.45 -0.34
C THR A 279 24.10 6.87 -1.31
N CYS A 280 23.46 5.90 -1.99
CA CYS A 280 22.28 6.21 -2.81
C CYS A 280 21.22 6.94 -1.96
N PHE A 281 20.54 7.90 -2.56
CA PHE A 281 19.55 8.71 -1.86
C PHE A 281 18.29 8.86 -2.73
N PRO A 282 17.08 8.67 -2.16
CA PRO A 282 15.84 8.91 -2.89
C PRO A 282 15.68 10.36 -3.32
N VAL A 283 15.39 10.59 -4.58
CA VAL A 283 15.19 11.90 -5.20
C VAL A 283 13.73 12.08 -5.59
N SER A 284 13.16 13.24 -5.26
CA SER A 284 11.81 13.63 -5.68
C SER A 284 11.70 13.56 -7.21
N ASN A 285 10.75 12.76 -7.69
CA ASN A 285 10.62 12.42 -9.11
C ASN A 285 10.34 13.66 -9.99
N GLY A 286 10.68 13.56 -11.27
CA GLY A 286 10.28 14.53 -12.29
C GLY A 286 8.80 14.41 -12.67
N TYR A 287 8.23 13.20 -12.58
CA TYR A 287 6.81 12.96 -12.79
C TYR A 287 6.01 13.43 -11.58
N ILE A 288 5.11 14.39 -11.80
CA ILE A 288 4.27 15.00 -10.75
C ILE A 288 2.78 14.73 -10.98
N GLY A 289 2.46 13.65 -11.70
CA GLY A 289 1.11 13.31 -12.14
C GLY A 289 0.76 13.79 -13.56
N ALA A 290 -0.49 13.60 -13.94
CA ALA A 290 -1.02 13.86 -15.28
C ALA A 290 -2.38 14.58 -15.20
N TYR A 291 -2.74 15.27 -16.28
CA TYR A 291 -4.09 15.80 -16.45
C TYR A 291 -4.90 14.77 -17.24
N LEU A 292 -5.86 14.13 -16.58
CA LEU A 292 -6.67 13.04 -17.15
C LEU A 292 -7.88 13.63 -17.84
N CYS A 293 -8.16 13.17 -19.05
CA CYS A 293 -9.23 13.70 -19.89
C CYS A 293 -9.99 12.59 -20.60
N ASP A 294 -11.26 12.84 -20.89
CA ASP A 294 -11.99 12.10 -21.92
C ASP A 294 -11.48 12.46 -23.34
N PRO A 295 -11.70 11.60 -24.36
CA PRO A 295 -11.22 11.84 -25.72
C PRO A 295 -11.81 13.08 -26.42
N ASP A 296 -12.89 13.65 -25.89
CA ASP A 296 -13.56 14.83 -26.43
C ASP A 296 -13.15 16.14 -25.73
N ALA A 297 -12.32 16.05 -24.70
CA ALA A 297 -11.83 17.20 -23.95
C ALA A 297 -10.96 18.12 -24.82
N LYS A 298 -11.20 19.43 -24.70
CA LYS A 298 -10.49 20.47 -25.45
C LYS A 298 -9.43 21.18 -24.62
N ASN A 299 -9.31 20.82 -23.35
CA ASN A 299 -8.41 21.49 -22.43
C ASN A 299 -6.96 21.29 -22.87
N PRO A 300 -6.15 22.35 -23.01
CA PRO A 300 -4.78 22.26 -23.53
C PRO A 300 -3.83 21.45 -22.63
N LYS A 301 -4.24 21.11 -21.40
CA LYS A 301 -3.50 20.21 -20.51
C LYS A 301 -3.65 18.74 -20.86
N CYS A 302 -4.68 18.36 -21.61
CA CYS A 302 -4.84 16.99 -22.08
C CYS A 302 -3.67 16.63 -23.01
N GLU A 303 -3.24 15.36 -23.00
CA GLU A 303 -2.13 14.91 -23.85
C GLU A 303 -2.44 15.07 -25.35
N ALA A 304 -3.70 14.82 -25.72
CA ALA A 304 -4.20 14.97 -27.08
C ALA A 304 -5.54 15.72 -27.07
N PRO A 305 -5.53 17.06 -26.88
CA PRO A 305 -6.75 17.83 -26.80
C PRO A 305 -7.49 17.78 -28.13
N ARG A 306 -8.81 17.64 -28.06
CA ARG A 306 -9.66 17.65 -29.24
C ARG A 306 -9.61 19.02 -29.91
N ARG A 307 -9.39 19.01 -31.23
CA ARG A 307 -9.30 20.24 -32.03
C ARG A 307 -10.66 20.93 -32.13
N ASP A 308 -10.63 22.26 -32.19
CA ASP A 308 -11.83 23.04 -32.46
C ASP A 308 -12.43 22.72 -33.83
N GLY A 309 -13.77 22.72 -33.89
CA GLY A 309 -14.55 22.36 -35.08
C GLY A 309 -14.69 20.85 -35.33
N VAL A 310 -14.00 19.98 -34.58
CA VAL A 310 -14.13 18.52 -34.72
C VAL A 310 -15.21 17.99 -33.78
N ALA A 311 -16.30 17.44 -34.33
CA ALA A 311 -17.48 16.99 -33.58
C ALA A 311 -17.18 15.83 -32.63
N ASP A 312 -17.62 15.90 -31.37
CA ASP A 312 -17.38 14.92 -30.30
C ASP A 312 -17.67 13.46 -30.71
N THR A 313 -16.84 12.53 -30.23
CA THR A 313 -17.04 11.10 -30.44
C THR A 313 -18.10 10.51 -29.52
N ASN A 314 -18.31 11.11 -28.35
CA ASN A 314 -19.17 10.64 -27.27
C ASN A 314 -18.87 9.18 -26.88
N GLN A 315 -17.60 8.78 -26.95
CA GLN A 315 -17.17 7.42 -26.58
C GLN A 315 -17.36 7.14 -25.09
N MET A 316 -17.33 8.18 -24.26
CA MET A 316 -17.54 8.08 -22.82
C MET A 316 -18.08 9.39 -22.23
N PRO A 317 -18.62 9.38 -21.01
CA PRO A 317 -19.01 10.59 -20.31
C PRO A 317 -17.82 11.56 -20.17
N LYS A 318 -18.09 12.85 -20.35
CA LYS A 318 -17.04 13.88 -20.28
C LYS A 318 -16.42 13.94 -18.88
N PHE A 319 -15.11 14.08 -18.83
CA PHE A 319 -14.37 14.36 -17.61
C PHE A 319 -13.01 14.96 -17.93
N GLU A 320 -12.55 15.85 -17.05
CA GLU A 320 -11.16 16.28 -17.04
C GLU A 320 -10.77 16.64 -15.62
N TYR A 321 -9.63 16.15 -15.13
CA TYR A 321 -9.14 16.49 -13.81
C TYR A 321 -7.63 16.26 -13.69
N GLN A 322 -7.00 17.03 -12.81
CA GLN A 322 -5.60 16.82 -12.48
C GLN A 322 -5.49 15.66 -11.49
N MET A 323 -4.51 14.78 -11.67
CA MET A 323 -4.01 13.89 -10.62
C MET A 323 -2.57 14.24 -10.25
N ASP A 324 -2.16 13.91 -9.03
CA ASP A 324 -0.79 14.03 -8.56
C ASP A 324 -0.16 12.66 -8.42
N ALA A 325 1.15 12.61 -8.62
CA ALA A 325 1.98 11.49 -8.20
C ALA A 325 3.03 12.03 -7.23
N ILE A 326 2.97 11.59 -5.98
CA ILE A 326 3.97 11.89 -4.96
C ILE A 326 4.92 10.72 -4.95
N SER A 327 6.10 10.90 -5.54
CA SER A 327 7.04 9.81 -5.77
C SER A 327 8.48 10.21 -5.50
N ALA A 328 9.27 9.21 -5.07
CA ALA A 328 10.70 9.30 -4.93
C ALA A 328 11.36 8.15 -5.71
N ASN A 329 12.33 8.48 -6.56
CA ASN A 329 13.15 7.50 -7.25
C ASN A 329 14.45 7.30 -6.48
N TRP A 330 14.85 6.06 -6.25
CA TRP A 330 16.07 5.74 -5.54
C TRP A 330 16.88 4.70 -6.30
N ASP A 331 18.16 4.98 -6.41
CA ASP A 331 19.09 4.11 -7.12
C ASP A 331 19.25 2.77 -6.39
N ILE A 332 19.45 1.72 -7.20
CA ILE A 332 19.73 0.37 -6.75
C ILE A 332 21.07 -0.15 -7.26
N GLY A 333 21.66 -1.06 -6.50
CA GLY A 333 22.79 -1.86 -6.94
C GLY A 333 22.37 -3.16 -7.61
N HIS A 334 23.35 -3.92 -8.10
CA HIS A 334 23.14 -5.24 -8.71
C HIS A 334 22.55 -6.27 -7.74
N GLU A 335 22.74 -6.07 -6.45
CA GLU A 335 22.16 -6.92 -5.40
C GLU A 335 20.64 -7.07 -5.52
N ALA A 336 19.91 -6.03 -5.97
CA ALA A 336 18.45 -6.10 -6.17
C ALA A 336 18.01 -7.12 -7.23
N TYR A 337 18.92 -7.51 -8.12
CA TYR A 337 18.69 -8.49 -9.20
C TYR A 337 19.25 -9.88 -8.87
N THR A 338 20.16 -9.98 -7.91
CA THR A 338 20.89 -11.22 -7.61
C THR A 338 20.56 -11.80 -6.24
N THR A 339 19.90 -11.03 -5.38
CA THR A 339 19.52 -11.42 -4.02
C THR A 339 18.08 -11.04 -3.71
N PHE A 340 17.46 -11.71 -2.75
CA PHE A 340 16.11 -11.39 -2.29
C PHE A 340 16.12 -10.15 -1.39
N TYR A 341 15.60 -9.05 -1.92
CA TYR A 341 15.43 -7.78 -1.21
C TYR A 341 14.08 -7.74 -0.51
N LYS A 342 14.06 -7.16 0.70
CA LYS A 342 12.83 -6.94 1.45
C LYS A 342 12.32 -5.52 1.20
N TYR A 343 11.37 -5.40 0.29
CA TYR A 343 10.65 -4.17 0.02
C TYR A 343 9.48 -4.06 0.99
N GLN A 344 9.39 -2.94 1.70
CA GLN A 344 8.43 -2.77 2.77
C GLN A 344 7.66 -1.48 2.62
N VAL A 345 6.35 -1.54 2.88
CA VAL A 345 5.50 -0.37 3.06
C VAL A 345 4.73 -0.52 4.36
N GLU A 346 4.79 0.52 5.18
CA GLU A 346 3.91 0.72 6.32
C GLU A 346 3.01 1.90 6.00
N TRP A 347 1.69 1.76 6.14
CA TRP A 347 0.80 2.90 6.13
C TRP A 347 -0.34 2.74 7.12
N TYR A 348 -0.77 3.84 7.71
CA TYR A 348 -1.99 3.85 8.49
C TYR A 348 -2.67 5.20 8.40
N ASP A 349 -3.99 5.15 8.59
CA ASP A 349 -4.86 6.31 8.53
C ASP A 349 -4.87 7.07 9.86
N VAL A 350 -5.32 8.31 9.76
CA VAL A 350 -5.61 9.19 10.90
C VAL A 350 -7.12 9.28 10.98
N ILE A 351 -7.67 9.18 12.18
CA ILE A 351 -9.08 9.48 12.40
C ILE A 351 -9.27 10.97 12.06
N MET A 352 -10.26 11.33 11.26
CA MET A 352 -10.58 12.74 11.08
C MET A 352 -11.28 13.25 12.35
N CYS A 353 -10.63 14.14 13.10
CA CYS A 353 -11.28 14.88 14.18
C CYS A 353 -12.10 16.02 13.59
N PHE A 354 -13.28 16.24 14.17
CA PHE A 354 -14.07 17.43 13.90
C PHE A 354 -13.63 18.54 14.87
N ASP A 355 -13.22 19.70 14.36
CA ASP A 355 -13.02 20.90 15.17
C ASP A 355 -14.31 21.73 15.14
N ASP A 356 -15.11 21.62 16.20
CA ASP A 356 -16.38 22.35 16.37
C ASP A 356 -16.21 23.87 16.28
N VAL A 357 -15.01 24.41 16.54
CA VAL A 357 -14.75 25.85 16.55
C VAL A 357 -14.45 26.39 15.16
N LYS A 358 -13.87 25.57 14.26
CA LYS A 358 -13.46 25.98 12.91
C LYS A 358 -14.33 25.39 11.80
N GLY A 359 -15.22 24.45 12.13
CA GLY A 359 -16.04 23.75 11.13
C GLY A 359 -15.21 22.96 10.12
N SER A 360 -13.97 22.60 10.47
CA SER A 360 -13.04 21.89 9.58
C SER A 360 -12.64 20.54 10.18
N ARG A 361 -12.59 19.53 9.32
CA ARG A 361 -12.01 18.22 9.66
C ARG A 361 -10.49 18.33 9.63
N HIS A 362 -9.80 17.83 10.66
CA HIS A 362 -8.35 17.72 10.66
C HIS A 362 -7.92 16.29 11.01
N ALA A 363 -6.86 15.82 10.34
CA ALA A 363 -6.25 14.53 10.62
C ALA A 363 -5.79 14.44 12.07
N CYS A 364 -6.25 13.45 12.82
CA CYS A 364 -5.94 13.28 14.22
C CYS A 364 -5.96 11.81 14.65
N ARG A 365 -5.38 11.50 15.80
CA ARG A 365 -5.38 10.17 16.39
C ARG A 365 -5.58 10.35 17.87
N VAL A 366 -6.63 9.75 18.42
CA VAL A 366 -6.81 9.70 19.87
C VAL A 366 -6.02 8.50 20.40
N VAL A 367 -4.82 8.75 20.95
CA VAL A 367 -4.06 7.77 21.73
C VAL A 367 -4.20 8.11 23.21
N GLY A 368 -5.06 7.39 23.92
CA GLY A 368 -5.43 7.75 25.29
C GLY A 368 -6.17 9.09 25.31
N ASN A 369 -5.65 10.07 26.05
CA ASN A 369 -6.20 11.44 26.11
C ASN A 369 -5.47 12.44 25.19
N LYS A 370 -4.64 11.97 24.25
CA LYS A 370 -3.89 12.85 23.34
C LYS A 370 -4.37 12.66 21.90
N THR A 371 -4.71 13.77 21.28
CA THR A 371 -4.99 13.91 19.85
C THR A 371 -3.67 14.17 19.12
N THR A 372 -3.26 13.31 18.20
CA THR A 372 -1.98 13.44 17.46
C THR A 372 -2.17 13.27 15.95
N ASN A 373 -1.49 14.06 15.11
CA ASN A 373 -1.71 14.08 13.65
C ASN A 373 -0.82 13.05 12.93
N ASP A 374 -0.63 11.86 13.51
CA ASP A 374 0.55 11.02 13.28
C ASP A 374 0.43 10.02 12.12
N GLY A 375 -0.57 10.12 11.25
CA GLY A 375 -0.71 9.21 10.11
C GLY A 375 0.43 9.35 9.11
N TYR A 376 0.80 8.28 8.40
CA TYR A 376 1.80 8.32 7.33
C TYR A 376 1.71 7.10 6.42
N ILE A 377 2.39 7.19 5.27
CA ILE A 377 2.88 6.06 4.51
C ILE A 377 4.41 6.13 4.42
N ARG A 378 5.09 5.02 4.70
CA ARG A 378 6.55 4.91 4.75
C ARG A 378 7.01 3.69 3.96
N TRP A 379 7.96 3.92 3.07
CA TRP A 379 8.72 2.89 2.37
C TRP A 379 10.01 2.62 3.12
N SER A 380 10.31 1.34 3.30
CA SER A 380 11.54 0.87 3.89
C SER A 380 12.17 -0.22 3.02
N LEU A 381 13.49 -0.33 3.09
CA LEU A 381 14.26 -1.39 2.48
C LEU A 381 15.05 -2.12 3.57
N ASP A 382 14.73 -3.40 3.76
CA ASP A 382 15.31 -4.26 4.81
C ASP A 382 15.27 -3.61 6.21
N GLY A 383 14.13 -3.02 6.55
CA GLY A 383 13.87 -2.36 7.83
C GLY A 383 14.39 -0.93 7.95
N SER A 384 15.12 -0.42 6.95
CA SER A 384 15.64 0.96 6.94
C SER A 384 14.70 1.88 6.17
N PRO A 385 14.27 3.02 6.72
CA PRO A 385 13.39 3.94 6.01
C PRO A 385 14.08 4.52 4.77
N LEU A 386 13.29 4.76 3.71
CA LEU A 386 13.72 5.41 2.47
C LEU A 386 12.90 6.66 2.19
N PHE A 387 11.58 6.55 2.27
CA PHE A 387 10.67 7.64 1.92
C PHE A 387 9.47 7.60 2.84
N GLU A 388 8.96 8.76 3.27
CA GLU A 388 7.74 8.87 4.06
C GLU A 388 6.92 10.08 3.61
N ILE A 389 5.62 9.86 3.48
CA ILE A 389 4.62 10.91 3.28
C ILE A 389 3.76 10.94 4.55
N PRO A 390 3.99 11.92 5.45
CA PRO A 390 3.07 12.17 6.56
C PRO A 390 1.66 12.52 6.06
N ALA A 391 0.62 12.13 6.78
CA ALA A 391 -0.76 12.43 6.40
C ALA A 391 -1.05 13.94 6.36
N THR A 392 -0.33 14.74 7.17
CA THR A 392 -0.39 16.21 7.15
C THR A 392 0.02 16.81 5.81
N VAL A 393 0.83 16.10 5.02
CA VAL A 393 1.20 16.50 3.66
C VAL A 393 -0.04 16.59 2.75
N LEU A 394 -1.00 15.70 2.95
CA LEU A 394 -2.24 15.60 2.17
C LEU A 394 -3.39 16.41 2.76
N THR A 395 -3.45 16.44 4.10
CA THR A 395 -4.58 17.00 4.88
C THR A 395 -4.34 18.44 5.32
N SER A 396 -3.13 18.97 5.14
CA SER A 396 -2.80 20.38 5.38
C SER A 396 -1.93 20.93 4.24
N PRO A 397 -2.38 20.85 2.97
CA PRO A 397 -1.59 21.32 1.84
C PRO A 397 -1.50 22.86 1.85
N PRO A 398 -0.49 23.45 1.19
CA PRO A 398 -0.39 24.91 1.08
C PRO A 398 -1.68 25.51 0.53
N GLN A 399 -2.15 26.57 1.19
CA GLN A 399 -3.34 27.31 0.78
C GLN A 399 -2.95 28.68 0.23
N ARG A 400 -3.80 29.20 -0.65
CA ARG A 400 -3.68 30.57 -1.18
C ARG A 400 -3.87 31.57 -0.04
N PRO A 401 -3.39 32.81 -0.18
CA PRO A 401 -3.76 33.89 0.73
C PRO A 401 -5.29 34.07 0.77
N GLU A 402 -5.80 34.36 1.96
CA GLU A 402 -7.21 34.71 2.14
C GLU A 402 -7.59 35.90 1.25
N GLY A 403 -8.78 35.84 0.63
CA GLY A 403 -9.23 36.87 -0.33
C GLY A 403 -8.57 36.84 -1.71
N SER A 404 -7.59 35.96 -1.96
CA SER A 404 -7.02 35.75 -3.30
C SER A 404 -8.03 35.17 -4.30
N THR A 405 -7.87 35.47 -5.58
CA THR A 405 -8.64 34.86 -6.69
C THR A 405 -8.03 33.55 -7.21
N ALA A 406 -6.87 33.15 -6.70
CA ALA A 406 -6.24 31.88 -7.08
C ALA A 406 -7.15 30.70 -6.69
N SER A 407 -7.02 29.56 -7.39
CA SER A 407 -7.75 28.34 -7.03
C SER A 407 -7.36 27.87 -5.63
N LYS A 408 -8.34 27.40 -4.86
CA LYS A 408 -8.13 26.75 -3.56
C LYS A 408 -7.44 25.41 -3.76
N ASN A 409 -6.54 25.02 -2.85
CA ASN A 409 -5.89 23.71 -2.92
C ASN A 409 -6.79 22.66 -2.26
N PRO A 410 -7.22 21.60 -2.96
CA PRO A 410 -8.08 20.58 -2.37
C PRO A 410 -7.38 19.82 -1.26
N VAL A 411 -8.03 19.78 -0.09
CA VAL A 411 -7.62 18.97 1.06
C VAL A 411 -7.98 17.51 0.79
N LYS A 412 -6.97 16.64 0.76
CA LYS A 412 -7.16 15.20 0.48
C LYS A 412 -7.29 14.43 1.78
N VAL A 413 -7.82 13.22 1.69
CA VAL A 413 -7.71 12.24 2.77
C VAL A 413 -6.44 11.41 2.60
N MET A 414 -5.94 10.88 3.71
CA MET A 414 -4.94 9.80 3.66
C MET A 414 -5.56 8.57 3.01
N ILE A 415 -4.76 7.71 2.39
CA ILE A 415 -5.26 6.49 1.74
C ILE A 415 -5.90 5.55 2.78
N GLU A 416 -7.23 5.49 2.74
CA GLU A 416 -8.09 4.68 3.64
C GLU A 416 -8.83 3.55 2.90
N GLU A 417 -8.82 3.55 1.57
CA GLU A 417 -9.49 2.53 0.74
C GLU A 417 -8.96 1.11 1.03
N PRO A 418 -9.81 0.06 1.06
CA PRO A 418 -9.33 -1.32 1.04
C PRO A 418 -8.61 -1.57 -0.29
N MET A 419 -7.35 -1.98 -0.23
CA MET A 419 -6.52 -2.14 -1.42
C MET A 419 -6.08 -3.58 -1.61
N TYR A 420 -5.95 -4.02 -2.86
CA TYR A 420 -5.41 -5.33 -3.22
C TYR A 420 -4.05 -5.20 -3.90
N ILE A 421 -3.21 -6.22 -3.76
CA ILE A 421 -1.83 -6.22 -4.27
C ILE A 421 -1.79 -6.74 -5.71
N ILE A 422 -0.98 -6.11 -6.55
CA ILE A 422 -0.71 -6.43 -7.94
C ILE A 422 0.79 -6.64 -8.13
N PHE A 423 1.12 -7.64 -8.94
CA PHE A 423 2.49 -7.94 -9.34
C PHE A 423 2.55 -8.02 -10.86
N ASN A 424 3.56 -7.40 -11.47
CA ASN A 424 3.80 -7.53 -12.91
C ASN A 424 5.27 -7.41 -13.28
N VAL A 425 5.58 -7.92 -14.47
CA VAL A 425 6.78 -7.56 -15.23
C VAL A 425 6.26 -6.99 -16.55
N ALA A 426 6.53 -5.71 -16.80
CA ALA A 426 6.06 -4.98 -17.96
C ALA A 426 7.22 -4.56 -18.87
N LEU A 427 6.87 -4.17 -20.09
CA LEU A 427 7.74 -3.47 -21.02
C LEU A 427 7.00 -2.19 -21.42
N ALA A 428 7.66 -1.03 -21.33
CA ALA A 428 7.04 0.24 -21.61
C ALA A 428 8.03 1.22 -22.25
N LYS A 429 7.76 1.56 -23.52
CA LYS A 429 8.52 2.58 -24.26
C LYS A 429 8.49 3.94 -23.57
N ALA A 430 7.35 4.32 -23.02
CA ALA A 430 7.18 5.59 -22.30
C ALA A 430 8.07 5.72 -21.06
N TRP A 431 8.45 4.60 -20.44
CA TRP A 431 9.27 4.55 -19.21
C TRP A 431 10.70 4.06 -19.48
N GLY A 432 11.12 3.98 -20.74
CA GLY A 432 12.48 3.58 -21.12
C GLY A 432 12.82 2.11 -20.86
N THR A 433 11.83 1.28 -20.52
CA THR A 433 11.99 -0.16 -20.29
C THR A 433 11.55 -0.94 -21.51
N THR A 434 12.43 -0.97 -22.50
CA THR A 434 12.21 -1.69 -23.75
C THR A 434 13.37 -2.60 -24.04
N PRO A 435 13.11 -3.76 -24.68
CA PRO A 435 14.18 -4.53 -25.29
C PRO A 435 14.97 -3.67 -26.29
N PRO A 436 16.23 -4.02 -26.59
CA PRO A 436 17.01 -3.36 -27.62
C PRO A 436 16.25 -3.27 -28.96
N ASN A 437 16.56 -2.23 -29.76
CA ASN A 437 16.08 -2.06 -31.12
C ASN A 437 14.56 -1.89 -31.31
N ILE A 438 13.82 -1.47 -30.27
CA ILE A 438 12.34 -1.32 -30.30
C ILE A 438 11.81 -0.44 -31.45
N ASP A 439 12.59 0.57 -31.88
CA ASP A 439 12.20 1.48 -32.98
C ASP A 439 12.47 0.91 -34.37
N VAL A 440 13.20 -0.20 -34.46
CA VAL A 440 13.74 -0.74 -35.71
C VAL A 440 13.22 -2.16 -36.00
N GLY A 441 12.80 -2.89 -34.97
CA GLY A 441 12.19 -4.21 -35.11
C GLY A 441 12.22 -5.06 -33.84
N PRO A 442 12.42 -6.38 -33.94
CA PRO A 442 12.50 -7.25 -32.76
C PRO A 442 13.76 -6.95 -31.95
N CYS A 443 13.88 -7.57 -30.77
CA CYS A 443 14.99 -7.38 -29.83
C CYS A 443 16.39 -7.35 -30.50
N ARG A 444 16.64 -8.26 -31.45
CA ARG A 444 17.94 -8.40 -32.14
C ARG A 444 18.17 -7.39 -33.27
N GLY A 445 17.20 -6.51 -33.52
CA GLY A 445 17.21 -5.59 -34.64
C GLY A 445 16.75 -6.23 -35.95
N ASN A 446 17.13 -5.64 -37.07
CA ASN A 446 16.79 -6.08 -38.42
C ASN A 446 18.03 -6.43 -39.24
N ALA A 447 17.87 -6.65 -40.55
CA ALA A 447 18.97 -7.09 -41.42
C ALA A 447 20.15 -6.11 -41.51
N THR A 448 19.93 -4.81 -41.23
CA THR A 448 20.94 -3.75 -41.39
C THR A 448 21.30 -3.04 -40.07
N HIS A 449 20.50 -3.22 -39.01
CA HIS A 449 20.66 -2.50 -37.75
C HIS A 449 20.46 -3.42 -36.53
N PRO A 450 21.39 -3.46 -35.56
CA PRO A 450 22.69 -2.78 -35.59
C PRO A 450 23.62 -3.42 -36.64
N PRO A 451 24.64 -2.69 -37.15
CA PRO A 451 25.60 -3.27 -38.10
C PRO A 451 26.23 -4.54 -37.54
N ARG A 452 26.22 -5.63 -38.31
CA ARG A 452 26.79 -6.92 -37.86
C ARG A 452 28.21 -6.73 -37.36
N ASN A 453 28.54 -7.44 -36.27
CA ASN A 453 29.84 -7.41 -35.58
C ASN A 453 30.19 -6.05 -34.93
N SER A 454 29.28 -5.08 -34.86
CA SER A 454 29.47 -3.89 -34.03
C SER A 454 29.32 -4.23 -32.55
N TRP A 455 29.79 -3.32 -31.68
CA TRP A 455 29.57 -3.45 -30.25
C TRP A 455 28.07 -3.47 -29.90
N ASP A 456 27.27 -2.60 -30.53
CA ASP A 456 25.81 -2.54 -30.32
C ASP A 456 25.11 -3.83 -30.78
N TYR A 457 25.59 -4.45 -31.86
CA TYR A 457 25.10 -5.75 -32.34
C TYR A 457 25.36 -6.85 -31.30
N ASN A 458 26.56 -6.89 -30.74
CA ASN A 458 26.93 -7.88 -29.74
C ASN A 458 26.17 -7.65 -28.43
N LYS A 459 26.09 -6.41 -27.93
CA LYS A 459 25.34 -6.03 -26.73
C LYS A 459 23.85 -6.36 -26.89
N SER A 460 23.22 -5.97 -28.00
CA SER A 460 21.80 -6.25 -28.24
C SER A 460 21.53 -7.75 -28.21
N ASN A 461 22.33 -8.53 -28.94
CA ASN A 461 22.17 -9.98 -28.95
C ASN A 461 22.38 -10.61 -27.57
N ASN A 462 23.34 -10.13 -26.80
CA ASN A 462 23.61 -10.60 -25.45
C ASN A 462 22.43 -10.34 -24.48
N ILE A 463 21.83 -9.14 -24.55
CA ILE A 463 20.61 -8.82 -23.78
C ILE A 463 19.45 -9.72 -24.22
N CYS A 464 19.27 -9.91 -25.54
CA CYS A 464 18.20 -10.76 -26.06
C CYS A 464 18.40 -12.25 -25.73
N ASP A 465 19.64 -12.72 -25.58
CA ASP A 465 19.97 -14.09 -25.13
C ASP A 465 19.64 -14.31 -23.65
N SER A 466 19.46 -13.23 -22.89
CA SER A 466 19.13 -13.27 -21.45
C SER A 466 17.63 -13.35 -21.18
N PHE A 467 16.79 -13.49 -22.20
CA PHE A 467 15.37 -13.77 -22.03
C PHE A 467 15.10 -15.29 -22.07
N PRO A 468 14.10 -15.79 -21.31
CA PRO A 468 13.17 -15.03 -20.45
C PRO A 468 13.80 -14.58 -19.11
N MET A 469 13.35 -13.43 -18.62
CA MET A 469 13.77 -12.88 -17.32
C MET A 469 12.65 -13.04 -16.30
N TYR A 470 13.01 -13.30 -15.04
CA TYR A 470 12.05 -13.60 -13.97
C TYR A 470 12.10 -12.57 -12.86
N MET A 471 10.92 -12.08 -12.46
CA MET A 471 10.74 -11.50 -11.13
C MET A 471 10.39 -12.65 -10.18
N GLU A 472 11.22 -12.87 -9.17
CA GLU A 472 11.03 -13.95 -8.21
C GLU A 472 10.57 -13.37 -6.89
N ILE A 473 9.54 -13.98 -6.29
CA ILE A 473 9.01 -13.60 -4.98
C ILE A 473 9.17 -14.82 -4.07
N ASP A 474 9.96 -14.68 -3.01
CA ASP A 474 10.10 -15.71 -1.98
C ASP A 474 8.87 -15.73 -1.07
N TYR A 475 8.53 -14.57 -0.52
CA TYR A 475 7.33 -14.42 0.31
C TYR A 475 6.74 -13.02 0.25
N ILE A 476 5.46 -12.94 0.64
CA ILE A 476 4.75 -11.72 0.98
C ILE A 476 4.19 -11.91 2.39
N ARG A 477 4.42 -10.94 3.27
CA ARG A 477 3.87 -10.91 4.63
C ARG A 477 3.08 -9.63 4.83
N VAL A 478 1.95 -9.76 5.51
CA VAL A 478 1.02 -8.68 5.78
C VAL A 478 0.67 -8.69 7.26
N TYR A 479 0.75 -7.53 7.90
CA TYR A 479 0.48 -7.33 9.32
C TYR A 479 -0.47 -6.14 9.49
N GLN A 480 -1.53 -6.31 10.28
CA GLN A 480 -2.50 -5.27 10.58
C GLN A 480 -2.82 -5.25 12.08
N ASP A 481 -3.07 -4.07 12.65
CA ASP A 481 -3.61 -3.96 14.02
C ASP A 481 -5.09 -4.30 14.00
N THR A 482 -5.44 -5.46 14.55
CA THR A 482 -6.82 -5.98 14.64
C THR A 482 -7.82 -5.04 15.34
N ARG A 483 -7.34 -4.01 16.05
CA ARG A 483 -8.20 -3.07 16.78
C ARG A 483 -8.63 -1.87 15.95
N THR A 484 -7.83 -1.48 14.96
CA THR A 484 -8.02 -0.23 14.20
C THR A 484 -8.08 -0.45 12.68
N MET A 485 -7.67 -1.63 12.20
CA MET A 485 -7.59 -1.95 10.78
C MET A 485 -8.51 -3.10 10.42
N HIS A 486 -8.91 -3.14 9.15
CA HIS A 486 -9.80 -4.19 8.62
C HIS A 486 -9.09 -5.06 7.57
N VAL A 487 -9.31 -6.37 7.67
CA VAL A 487 -8.92 -7.35 6.65
C VAL A 487 -10.13 -7.63 5.77
N GLY A 488 -9.98 -7.46 4.46
CA GLY A 488 -11.03 -7.73 3.48
C GLY A 488 -11.38 -6.51 2.65
N CYS A 489 -12.11 -6.76 1.56
CA CYS A 489 -12.39 -5.77 0.53
C CYS A 489 -13.65 -4.94 0.80
N ASP A 490 -14.47 -5.33 1.77
CA ASP A 490 -15.80 -4.76 2.04
C ASP A 490 -16.01 -4.40 3.51
N PRO A 491 -15.13 -3.57 4.11
CA PRO A 491 -15.30 -3.05 5.47
C PRO A 491 -16.55 -2.16 5.57
N PRO A 492 -17.24 -2.10 6.73
CA PRO A 492 -18.36 -1.19 6.94
C PRO A 492 -18.01 0.30 6.74
N SER A 493 -16.76 0.70 7.02
CA SER A 493 -16.30 2.08 6.80
C SER A 493 -16.15 2.41 5.31
N HIS A 494 -15.88 1.40 4.49
CA HIS A 494 -15.55 1.53 3.07
C HIS A 494 -16.19 0.39 2.25
N PRO A 495 -17.54 0.28 2.23
CA PRO A 495 -18.22 -0.79 1.52
C PRO A 495 -17.92 -0.70 0.01
N THR A 496 -17.78 -1.86 -0.62
CA THR A 496 -17.46 -1.99 -2.06
C THR A 496 -18.20 -3.14 -2.74
N LYS A 497 -18.71 -4.12 -1.97
CA LYS A 497 -19.24 -5.36 -2.54
C LYS A 497 -20.45 -5.10 -3.43
N GLU A 498 -21.47 -4.43 -2.89
CA GLU A 498 -22.70 -4.14 -3.63
C GLU A 498 -22.43 -3.25 -4.84
N TRP A 499 -21.50 -2.30 -4.72
CA TRP A 499 -21.03 -1.48 -5.84
C TRP A 499 -20.45 -2.34 -6.97
N ILE A 500 -19.48 -3.20 -6.67
CA ILE A 500 -18.83 -4.04 -7.68
C ILE A 500 -19.82 -5.05 -8.28
N ASP A 501 -20.67 -5.66 -7.46
CA ASP A 501 -21.68 -6.61 -7.95
C ASP A 501 -22.70 -5.91 -8.85
N GLY A 502 -23.13 -4.69 -8.49
CA GLY A 502 -24.03 -3.86 -9.29
C GLY A 502 -23.42 -3.33 -10.59
N HIS A 503 -22.09 -3.30 -10.70
CA HIS A 503 -21.34 -2.80 -11.86
C HIS A 503 -20.40 -3.86 -12.44
N ILE A 504 -20.73 -5.15 -12.34
CA ILE A 504 -19.79 -6.24 -12.63
C ILE A 504 -19.20 -6.18 -14.05
N GLU A 505 -19.96 -5.66 -15.02
CA GLU A 505 -19.51 -5.43 -16.40
C GLU A 505 -18.33 -4.45 -16.52
N TRP A 506 -18.12 -3.57 -15.53
CA TRP A 506 -16.94 -2.69 -15.49
C TRP A 506 -15.69 -3.43 -15.05
N TYR A 507 -15.84 -4.56 -14.37
CA TYR A 507 -14.75 -5.32 -13.78
C TYR A 507 -14.47 -6.61 -14.52
N THR A 508 -15.27 -7.03 -15.50
CA THR A 508 -15.10 -8.34 -16.13
C THR A 508 -15.50 -8.37 -17.59
N ASN A 509 -14.93 -9.29 -18.36
CA ASN A 509 -15.32 -9.56 -19.74
C ASN A 509 -15.10 -11.04 -20.06
N ALA A 510 -15.49 -11.47 -21.27
CA ALA A 510 -15.39 -12.86 -21.69
C ALA A 510 -13.97 -13.44 -21.64
N ASN A 511 -12.94 -12.61 -21.85
CA ASN A 511 -11.54 -13.03 -21.85
C ASN A 511 -10.91 -13.00 -20.45
N ASN A 512 -11.51 -12.26 -19.51
CA ASN A 512 -10.99 -12.08 -18.15
C ASN A 512 -12.15 -12.08 -17.13
N PRO A 513 -12.82 -13.25 -16.96
CA PRO A 513 -13.97 -13.41 -16.08
C PRO A 513 -13.59 -13.22 -14.61
N MET A 514 -14.54 -12.82 -13.78
CA MET A 514 -14.40 -12.93 -12.33
C MET A 514 -14.51 -14.42 -11.95
N ILE A 515 -13.40 -15.01 -11.53
CA ILE A 515 -13.33 -16.42 -11.11
C ILE A 515 -13.26 -16.47 -9.59
N ARG A 516 -14.23 -17.14 -8.96
CA ARG A 516 -14.16 -17.45 -7.53
C ARG A 516 -13.13 -18.54 -7.31
N VAL A 517 -12.15 -18.28 -6.45
CA VAL A 517 -11.16 -19.28 -6.03
C VAL A 517 -11.67 -20.00 -4.78
N ALA A 518 -11.97 -21.28 -4.93
CA ALA A 518 -12.24 -22.20 -3.84
C ALA A 518 -11.15 -23.29 -3.84
N GLY A 519 -10.27 -23.25 -2.85
CA GLY A 519 -9.16 -24.18 -2.69
C GLY A 519 -7.90 -23.74 -3.45
N ARG A 520 -7.08 -24.71 -3.86
CA ARG A 520 -5.81 -24.57 -4.59
C ARG A 520 -4.59 -24.12 -3.77
N ALA A 521 -4.73 -23.80 -2.49
CA ALA A 521 -3.55 -23.68 -1.63
C ALA A 521 -2.78 -25.01 -1.62
N SER A 522 -1.45 -24.91 -1.54
CA SER A 522 -0.62 -26.09 -1.34
C SER A 522 -0.94 -26.72 0.02
N CYS A 523 -1.00 -28.05 0.07
CA CYS A 523 -1.29 -28.80 1.29
C CYS A 523 -0.47 -30.09 1.38
N HIS A 524 -0.23 -30.53 2.60
CA HIS A 524 0.34 -31.83 2.96
C HIS A 524 -0.71 -32.80 3.47
N SER A 525 -1.75 -32.30 4.15
CA SER A 525 -2.83 -33.09 4.74
C SER A 525 -4.15 -32.33 4.68
N ASP A 526 -5.27 -33.01 4.93
CA ASP A 526 -6.60 -32.39 4.96
C ASP A 526 -6.70 -31.25 6.00
N ASP A 527 -5.89 -31.31 7.06
CA ASP A 527 -5.81 -30.28 8.10
C ASP A 527 -5.38 -28.90 7.54
N ASP A 528 -4.57 -28.88 6.47
CA ASP A 528 -4.17 -27.63 5.80
C ASP A 528 -5.33 -26.95 5.03
N CYS A 529 -6.42 -27.68 4.83
CA CYS A 529 -7.55 -27.34 3.98
C CYS A 529 -8.87 -27.27 4.75
N THR A 530 -8.85 -27.25 6.07
CA THR A 530 -10.05 -27.14 6.90
C THR A 530 -9.87 -26.10 8.01
N THR A 531 -10.98 -25.65 8.60
CA THR A 531 -10.93 -24.82 9.81
C THR A 531 -10.60 -25.68 11.04
N ASP A 532 -9.88 -25.12 12.03
CA ASP A 532 -9.45 -25.79 13.27
C ASP A 532 -10.60 -26.25 14.21
N ASN A 533 -11.85 -26.11 13.79
CA ASN A 533 -13.02 -26.34 14.62
C ASN A 533 -13.53 -27.79 14.47
N ILE A 534 -13.19 -28.65 15.45
CA ILE A 534 -13.48 -30.11 15.51
C ILE A 534 -14.98 -30.46 15.32
N VAL A 535 -15.88 -29.49 15.50
CA VAL A 535 -17.34 -29.70 15.44
C VAL A 535 -17.89 -29.56 14.01
N VAL A 536 -17.14 -28.99 13.07
CA VAL A 536 -17.58 -28.78 11.68
C VAL A 536 -17.00 -29.89 10.79
N PRO A 537 -17.77 -30.51 9.88
CA PRO A 537 -17.22 -31.40 8.86
C PRO A 537 -16.06 -30.72 8.13
N PRO A 538 -15.04 -31.46 7.65
CA PRO A 538 -13.89 -30.87 6.99
C PRO A 538 -14.35 -29.93 5.86
N THR A 539 -13.96 -28.67 5.95
CA THR A 539 -14.43 -27.63 5.03
C THR A 539 -13.72 -27.72 3.67
N GLY A 540 -12.63 -28.48 3.63
CA GLY A 540 -11.92 -28.91 2.44
C GLY A 540 -11.01 -30.10 2.75
N ARG A 541 -10.33 -30.58 1.72
CA ARG A 541 -9.46 -31.76 1.75
C ARG A 541 -8.25 -31.56 0.85
N CYS A 542 -7.15 -32.19 1.19
CA CYS A 542 -5.92 -32.12 0.43
C CYS A 542 -5.91 -33.21 -0.65
N HIS A 543 -6.09 -32.78 -1.90
CA HIS A 543 -6.06 -33.67 -3.05
C HIS A 543 -4.94 -33.25 -4.00
N ASN A 544 -4.04 -34.17 -4.34
CA ASN A 544 -2.87 -33.89 -5.21
C ASN A 544 -2.07 -32.65 -4.76
N ARG A 545 -1.79 -32.55 -3.45
CA ARG A 545 -1.05 -31.43 -2.85
C ARG A 545 -1.75 -30.07 -3.00
N ARG A 546 -3.06 -30.06 -3.28
CA ARG A 546 -3.89 -28.85 -3.40
C ARG A 546 -5.19 -28.98 -2.60
N CYS A 547 -5.61 -27.91 -1.95
CA CYS A 547 -6.88 -27.91 -1.25
C CYS A 547 -8.06 -27.96 -2.23
N GLU A 548 -9.05 -28.78 -1.91
CA GLU A 548 -10.35 -28.85 -2.59
C GLU A 548 -11.46 -28.60 -1.58
N CYS A 549 -12.25 -27.54 -1.79
CA CYS A 549 -13.27 -27.13 -0.83
C CYS A 549 -14.55 -27.93 -0.96
N VAL A 550 -15.20 -28.17 0.17
CA VAL A 550 -16.59 -28.61 0.22
C VAL A 550 -17.51 -27.47 -0.23
N GLN A 551 -18.65 -27.82 -0.81
CA GLN A 551 -19.66 -26.84 -1.23
C GLN A 551 -20.05 -25.91 -0.06
N GLY A 552 -20.10 -24.61 -0.32
CA GLY A 552 -20.35 -23.57 0.68
C GLY A 552 -19.07 -23.06 1.35
N PHE A 553 -17.90 -23.62 1.04
CA PHE A 553 -16.60 -23.14 1.49
C PHE A 553 -15.71 -22.72 0.33
N GLY A 554 -14.86 -21.74 0.60
CA GLY A 554 -14.00 -21.11 -0.38
C GLY A 554 -12.77 -20.47 0.24
N GLY A 555 -12.07 -19.71 -0.57
CA GLY A 555 -10.72 -19.25 -0.25
C GLY A 555 -9.67 -20.34 -0.45
N PRO A 556 -8.37 -19.99 -0.45
CA PRO A 556 -7.31 -20.91 -0.86
C PRO A 556 -7.23 -22.20 -0.03
N ARG A 557 -7.51 -22.11 1.27
CA ARG A 557 -7.49 -23.21 2.24
C ARG A 557 -8.89 -23.66 2.70
N CYS A 558 -9.95 -23.24 2.00
CA CYS A 558 -11.33 -23.61 2.32
C CYS A 558 -11.81 -23.20 3.73
N THR A 559 -11.18 -22.20 4.33
CA THR A 559 -11.49 -21.72 5.68
C THR A 559 -12.58 -20.65 5.70
N LYS A 560 -13.05 -20.19 4.53
CA LYS A 560 -14.08 -19.15 4.42
C LYS A 560 -15.39 -19.75 3.97
N PHE A 561 -16.45 -19.53 4.74
CA PHE A 561 -17.80 -19.81 4.26
C PHE A 561 -18.16 -18.84 3.12
N ILE A 562 -18.57 -19.38 1.98
CA ILE A 562 -19.05 -18.63 0.82
C ILE A 562 -20.51 -19.03 0.59
N ASN A 563 -21.43 -18.06 0.71
CA ASN A 563 -22.82 -18.32 0.42
C ASN A 563 -22.94 -18.60 -1.09
N ILE A 564 -23.24 -19.84 -1.46
CA ILE A 564 -23.51 -20.25 -2.84
C ILE A 564 -25.02 -20.05 -3.01
N ASP A 565 -25.38 -18.97 -3.69
CA ASP A 565 -26.71 -18.66 -4.19
C ASP A 565 -27.84 -18.76 -3.16
N THR A 566 -28.11 -17.66 -2.46
CA THR A 566 -29.47 -17.11 -2.24
C THR A 566 -29.36 -15.83 -1.40
N GLU A 567 -30.22 -14.87 -1.70
CA GLU A 567 -30.52 -13.77 -0.80
C GLU A 567 -30.74 -14.27 0.64
N ALA A 568 -30.30 -13.46 1.61
CA ALA A 568 -30.57 -13.54 3.05
C ALA A 568 -29.44 -14.05 3.98
N SER A 569 -29.16 -13.14 4.93
CA SER A 569 -28.71 -13.32 6.31
C SER A 569 -27.29 -13.83 6.59
N TYR A 570 -26.49 -12.89 7.10
CA TYR A 570 -25.59 -13.14 8.24
C TYR A 570 -26.38 -13.82 9.37
N GLY A 571 -26.12 -15.10 9.62
CA GLY A 571 -26.66 -15.86 10.74
C GLY A 571 -26.64 -17.37 10.49
N PRO A 572 -26.46 -18.22 11.51
CA PRO A 572 -26.50 -19.67 11.34
C PRO A 572 -27.86 -20.10 10.77
N SER A 573 -27.85 -21.07 9.86
CA SER A 573 -29.07 -21.53 9.18
C SER A 573 -30.16 -21.90 10.19
N SER A 574 -31.42 -21.60 9.84
CA SER A 574 -32.63 -21.86 10.64
C SER A 574 -32.81 -23.32 11.08
N VAL A 575 -31.98 -24.24 10.55
CA VAL A 575 -31.91 -25.64 10.94
C VAL A 575 -31.41 -25.80 12.39
N TYR A 576 -30.46 -24.99 12.85
CA TYR A 576 -29.88 -25.10 14.20
C TYR A 576 -30.84 -24.73 15.34
N PRO A 577 -31.56 -23.58 15.31
CA PRO A 577 -32.57 -23.29 16.33
C PRO A 577 -33.73 -24.29 16.30
N ILE A 578 -34.11 -24.82 15.13
CA ILE A 578 -35.13 -25.87 15.02
C ILE A 578 -34.64 -27.19 15.65
N LEU A 579 -33.40 -27.62 15.38
CA LEU A 579 -32.81 -28.80 16.00
C LEU A 579 -32.70 -28.66 17.52
N LEU A 580 -32.27 -27.49 18.02
CA LEU A 580 -32.22 -27.21 19.45
C LEU A 580 -33.61 -27.23 20.09
N LEU A 581 -34.64 -26.69 19.43
CA LEU A 581 -36.03 -26.74 19.89
C LEU A 581 -36.58 -28.18 19.89
N VAL A 582 -36.25 -29.00 18.88
CA VAL A 582 -36.66 -30.40 18.82
C VAL A 582 -35.96 -31.23 19.90
N LEU A 583 -34.65 -31.03 20.11
CA LEU A 583 -33.88 -31.75 21.14
C LEU A 583 -34.31 -31.34 22.54
N SER A 584 -34.54 -30.06 22.79
CA SER A 584 -35.07 -29.58 24.08
C SER A 584 -36.50 -30.05 24.31
N GLY A 585 -37.36 -30.03 23.28
CA GLY A 585 -38.70 -30.63 23.34
C GLY A 585 -38.67 -32.13 23.65
N ALA A 586 -37.79 -32.89 23.00
CA ALA A 586 -37.59 -34.32 23.26
C ALA A 586 -37.08 -34.58 24.69
N ALA A 587 -36.14 -33.78 25.18
CA ALA A 587 -35.62 -33.87 26.55
C ALA A 587 -36.71 -33.57 27.60
N VAL A 588 -37.53 -32.53 27.37
CA VAL A 588 -38.67 -32.21 28.24
C VAL A 588 -39.67 -33.37 28.23
N THR A 589 -40.03 -33.89 27.05
CA THR A 589 -40.99 -35.00 26.92
C THR A 589 -40.47 -36.27 27.61
N TYR A 590 -39.20 -36.60 27.42
CA TYR A 590 -38.54 -37.70 28.10
C TYR A 590 -38.52 -37.51 29.63
N SER A 591 -38.22 -36.30 30.10
CA SER A 591 -38.26 -35.99 31.54
C SER A 591 -39.67 -36.13 32.13
N GLN A 592 -40.71 -35.74 31.39
CA GLN A 592 -42.11 -35.89 31.81
C GLN A 592 -42.54 -37.36 31.81
N ILE A 593 -42.16 -38.15 30.81
CA ILE A 593 -42.42 -39.60 30.78
C ILE A 593 -41.72 -40.28 31.96
N ARG A 594 -40.46 -39.92 32.22
CA ARG A 594 -39.69 -40.50 33.34
C ARG A 594 -40.30 -40.11 34.68
N ARG A 595 -40.73 -38.86 34.85
CA ARG A 595 -41.45 -38.37 36.04
C ARG A 595 -42.79 -39.08 36.23
N ARG A 596 -43.59 -39.27 35.16
CA ARG A 596 -44.84 -40.03 35.22
C ARG A 596 -44.61 -41.50 35.57
N ARG A 597 -43.61 -42.15 34.97
CA ARG A 597 -43.24 -43.53 35.32
C ARG A 597 -42.75 -43.66 36.76
N TRP A 598 -41.99 -42.68 37.25
CA TRP A 598 -41.54 -42.63 38.64
C TRP A 598 -42.73 -42.44 39.58
N LEU A 599 -43.61 -41.47 39.32
CA LEU A 599 -44.84 -41.27 40.09
C LEU A 599 -45.72 -42.52 40.09
N HIS A 600 -45.89 -43.20 38.96
CA HIS A 600 -46.67 -44.43 38.90
C HIS A 600 -46.07 -45.54 39.76
N ARG A 601 -44.73 -45.70 39.75
CA ARG A 601 -44.02 -46.64 40.63
C ARG A 601 -44.17 -46.26 42.11
N VAL A 602 -44.09 -44.98 42.44
CA VAL A 602 -44.27 -44.50 43.82
C VAL A 602 -45.71 -44.72 44.28
N THR A 603 -46.72 -44.51 43.44
CA THR A 603 -48.13 -44.81 43.79
C THR A 603 -48.38 -46.30 43.93
N THR A 604 -47.80 -47.17 43.08
CA THR A 604 -47.93 -48.63 43.24
C THR A 604 -47.24 -49.13 44.51
N ILE A 605 -46.10 -48.54 44.88
CA ILE A 605 -45.40 -48.86 46.13
C ILE A 605 -46.15 -48.30 47.36
N ALA A 606 -46.77 -47.13 47.25
CA ALA A 606 -47.58 -46.55 48.32
C ALA A 606 -48.89 -47.33 48.55
N GLU A 607 -49.54 -47.83 47.49
CA GLU A 607 -50.70 -48.71 47.58
C GLU A 607 -50.34 -50.12 48.10
N ALA A 608 -49.14 -50.62 47.78
CA ALA A 608 -48.62 -51.87 48.34
C ALA A 608 -48.21 -51.75 49.83
N ASN A 609 -47.79 -50.57 50.29
CA ASN A 609 -47.39 -50.31 51.67
C ASN A 609 -48.52 -49.80 52.58
N ALA A 610 -49.70 -49.48 52.03
CA ALA A 610 -50.88 -49.11 52.82
C ALA A 610 -51.66 -50.33 53.37
N GLY A 611 -51.20 -51.55 53.09
CA GLY A 611 -51.80 -52.81 53.53
C GLY A 611 -51.20 -53.47 54.77
N GLY A 612 -50.33 -52.82 55.53
CA GLY A 612 -49.61 -53.45 56.64
C GLY A 612 -49.36 -52.57 57.87
N ALA A 613 -50.06 -52.90 58.96
CA ALA A 613 -49.79 -52.61 60.39
C ALA A 613 -49.93 -51.15 60.88
N THR A 614 -50.99 -50.76 61.62
CA THR A 614 -51.34 -50.97 63.05
C THR A 614 -50.46 -50.25 64.10
N ALA A 615 -51.02 -49.13 64.60
CA ALA A 615 -51.04 -48.55 65.96
C ALA A 615 -49.98 -48.89 67.03
N LEU A 616 -49.37 -47.84 67.63
CA LEU A 616 -49.33 -47.54 69.09
C LEU A 616 -48.69 -46.16 69.37
N SER A 617 -49.07 -45.55 70.50
CA SER A 617 -49.08 -44.10 70.85
C SER A 617 -47.88 -43.62 71.74
N PRO A 618 -47.89 -42.44 72.46
CA PRO A 618 -46.96 -41.29 72.28
C PRO A 618 -46.09 -40.94 73.54
N PRO A 619 -45.71 -39.65 73.81
CA PRO A 619 -44.42 -38.91 73.67
C PRO A 619 -43.64 -38.79 75.04
N PRO A 620 -42.72 -37.82 75.41
CA PRO A 620 -42.22 -36.57 74.78
C PRO A 620 -40.73 -36.11 75.05
N THR A 621 -40.43 -34.86 74.63
CA THR A 621 -39.54 -33.80 75.21
C THR A 621 -38.02 -33.64 74.91
N THR A 622 -37.71 -32.42 74.40
CA THR A 622 -36.58 -31.49 74.69
C THR A 622 -35.15 -31.86 74.21
N SER A 623 -34.33 -30.99 73.61
CA SER A 623 -33.97 -29.60 73.98
C SER A 623 -33.39 -28.75 72.82
N LYS A 624 -33.66 -27.44 72.84
CA LYS A 624 -32.86 -26.34 72.20
C LYS A 624 -31.73 -25.91 73.19
N PRO A 625 -30.92 -24.81 73.04
CA PRO A 625 -30.71 -23.81 71.96
C PRO A 625 -29.23 -23.37 71.72
N ARG A 626 -28.95 -22.52 70.70
CA ARG A 626 -28.47 -21.12 70.92
C ARG A 626 -28.48 -20.23 69.66
N ARG A 627 -28.78 -18.95 69.92
CA ARG A 627 -29.00 -17.77 69.07
C ARG A 627 -27.81 -16.81 69.17
N SER A 628 -27.61 -15.97 68.15
CA SER A 628 -27.51 -14.48 68.17
C SER A 628 -27.06 -14.04 66.77
N GLY A 629 -27.62 -13.09 66.02
CA GLY A 629 -28.26 -11.77 66.25
C GLY A 629 -27.64 -10.84 65.18
N GLY A 630 -28.38 -10.28 64.20
CA GLY A 630 -29.02 -8.93 64.16
C GLY A 630 -27.96 -7.84 63.85
N ASP A 631 -28.12 -6.75 63.11
CA ASP A 631 -29.12 -6.11 62.20
C ASP A 631 -28.40 -4.86 61.60
N GLY A 632 -28.85 -4.36 60.42
CA GLY A 632 -28.71 -2.97 59.87
C GLY A 632 -27.31 -2.44 59.49
N ASP A 633 -27.11 -1.40 58.67
CA ASP A 633 -27.93 -0.60 57.73
C ASP A 633 -26.94 0.30 56.92
N GLU A 634 -27.50 0.93 55.89
CA GLU A 634 -27.12 1.93 54.87
C GLU A 634 -25.98 2.98 55.05
N ASP A 635 -25.47 3.38 53.86
CA ASP A 635 -25.08 4.70 53.31
C ASP A 635 -23.73 5.46 53.53
N ASP A 636 -23.26 5.94 52.35
CA ASP A 636 -22.59 7.20 51.96
C ASP A 636 -21.07 7.51 52.13
N ASP A 637 -20.52 7.87 50.96
CA ASP A 637 -19.63 8.98 50.58
C ASP A 637 -18.11 9.08 50.88
N ASP A 638 -17.44 9.49 49.79
CA ASP A 638 -16.33 10.44 49.66
C ASP A 638 -14.82 10.02 49.65
N VAL A 639 -14.25 10.16 48.43
CA VAL A 639 -13.15 11.09 48.06
C VAL A 639 -11.68 10.70 48.32
N MET A 640 -11.00 10.52 47.17
CA MET A 640 -9.63 10.95 46.77
C MET A 640 -8.40 10.02 46.82
N ALA A 641 -7.84 9.91 45.60
CA ALA A 641 -6.42 9.99 45.21
C ALA A 641 -5.52 8.74 45.19
N SER A 642 -5.33 8.21 43.96
CA SER A 642 -4.07 8.03 43.21
C SER A 642 -2.70 8.23 43.93
N PRO A 643 -1.60 7.55 43.51
CA PRO A 643 -1.24 7.46 42.09
C PRO A 643 -0.62 6.16 41.54
N VAL A 644 -0.66 6.17 40.21
CA VAL A 644 -0.10 5.30 39.16
C VAL A 644 1.43 5.27 39.14
N VAL A 645 2.01 4.10 38.80
CA VAL A 645 3.33 4.00 38.14
C VAL A 645 3.23 3.07 36.92
N ALA A 646 3.83 3.53 35.83
CA ALA A 646 3.77 3.02 34.47
C ALA A 646 4.61 1.75 34.21
N GLY A 647 4.11 0.86 33.34
CA GLY A 647 4.80 -0.33 32.84
C GLY A 647 5.32 -0.16 31.41
N ILE A 648 6.62 -0.38 31.24
CA ILE A 648 7.40 -0.31 29.99
C ILE A 648 7.22 -1.60 29.16
N ARG A 649 6.93 -1.48 27.86
CA ARG A 649 6.87 -2.60 26.88
C ARG A 649 8.27 -2.96 26.35
N ARG A 650 8.58 -4.26 26.23
CA ARG A 650 9.84 -4.82 25.70
C ARG A 650 9.77 -5.05 24.18
N TYR A 651 10.87 -4.72 23.50
CA TYR A 651 11.18 -5.01 22.10
C TYR A 651 11.71 -6.44 21.92
N TYR A 652 11.41 -7.07 20.79
CA TYR A 652 12.14 -8.23 20.27
C TYR A 652 13.06 -7.77 19.14
N GLY A 653 14.38 -7.83 19.37
CA GLY A 653 15.42 -7.72 18.34
C GLY A 653 16.17 -9.06 18.18
N PRO A 654 16.88 -9.29 17.07
CA PRO A 654 17.60 -10.53 16.83
C PRO A 654 18.88 -10.60 17.67
N ALA A 655 19.17 -11.79 18.20
CA ALA A 655 20.37 -12.06 18.99
C ALA A 655 21.63 -12.08 18.09
N HIS A 656 22.56 -11.15 18.35
CA HIS A 656 23.93 -11.19 17.85
C HIS A 656 24.69 -12.32 18.57
N GLN A 657 25.22 -13.30 17.83
CA GLN A 657 26.27 -14.17 18.35
C GLN A 657 27.61 -13.44 18.26
N SER A 658 28.22 -13.18 19.41
CA SER A 658 29.60 -12.74 19.55
C SER A 658 30.55 -13.93 19.40
N ALA A 659 31.40 -13.93 18.38
CA ALA A 659 32.54 -14.82 18.29
C ALA A 659 33.76 -14.16 18.95
N THR A 660 34.20 -14.70 20.08
CA THR A 660 35.54 -14.48 20.64
C THR A 660 36.45 -15.63 20.24
N GLY A 661 37.64 -15.30 19.75
CA GLY A 661 38.59 -16.22 19.13
C GLY A 661 39.28 -17.20 20.08
N GLY A 662 39.80 -18.27 19.46
CA GLY A 662 40.77 -19.21 20.01
C GLY A 662 41.53 -19.87 18.86
N GLN A 663 42.85 -19.67 18.83
CA GLN A 663 43.80 -20.27 17.89
C GLN A 663 43.88 -21.80 18.05
N ALA A 664 44.07 -22.54 16.95
CA ALA A 664 45.25 -23.41 16.69
C ALA A 664 45.01 -24.52 15.65
N SER A 665 46.02 -24.68 14.76
CA SER A 665 46.51 -25.92 14.13
C SER A 665 45.84 -26.51 12.87
N THR A 666 46.47 -26.24 11.72
CA THR A 666 47.09 -27.18 10.75
C THR A 666 46.45 -28.56 10.49
N MET A 667 46.08 -28.83 9.23
CA MET A 667 46.74 -29.78 8.29
C MET A 667 45.74 -30.39 7.29
N ALA A 668 46.25 -30.54 6.05
CA ALA A 668 45.80 -31.35 4.91
C ALA A 668 44.64 -30.81 4.07
#